data_AF-A0AAU1M565-F1
#
_entry.id   AF-A0AAU1M565-F1
#
_cell.length_a   1.000
_cell.length_b   1.000
_cell.length_c   1.000
_cell.angle_alpha   90.00
_cell.angle_beta   90.00
_cell.angle_gamma   90.00
#
_symmetry.space_group_name_H-M   'P 1'
#
loop_
_entity.id
_entity.type
_entity.pdbx_description
1 polymer ?
#
loop_
_entity_poly.entity_id
_entity_poly.type
_entity_poly.pdbx_seq_one_letter_code
_entity_poly.pdbx_strand_id
1 'polypeptide(L)'
;MRHDQGTGTDPYWSAAGFSQLDWQAKAERFLNDAPTWVLLAVAGAVLITLLIAAFVTLSRSSKQKAERDKHHREAVASAREKDQPLPPKPLHMDPKPLIGGIAVSLNGLWGFAQDTVGLSFFFAVGFVSMFDILEMRLFSEMYRMADADPRRRWTRQLKLMRATAWGFVFASAAANVVHAPNVWAAPFLAAMPIGAAWVIYVPLQSALGGAEEDESTKRPEGTKPGPFRLASLLWRRLWAWGFRKAGLDVNDRADDMVRRARARDAADASYELRKALLEKRELMETVGTAVVPRARGKVSPEQKRLITLNKDLETKIRPKAQAALELADTQDPEQGLQLMQRMAWLTRADDVAMLDYGPDSTAMELLEELNIAANADFVKSRKRAQDADQKAAEAQEIRSNAEKAIKEAAEKLAAVEQVLEETRKQAEEAQKNAAADREAEEKSLRALREERARLESSDATAAQLYQKTADELDGLRGQLAGLDAERGKLRTAYSEVQRQAQEANEKALRLEGEQRELTVRLENLQLERARFETEATNAIKEAAEARNETEEARRELVRLQGQLIALEKVQQAVPARPSASPRVQANVDEDQKETREQIQEVLDSLTPEQRELSQRELAALIEPHVPVKADSIRRHLRAIARENQPDVPGQRPADDKDDE
;
A
#
# COMPACT_ATOMS: atom_id res chain seq x y z
N MET A 1 -21.13 35.25 94.26
CA MET A 1 -20.17 35.97 95.13
C MET A 1 -18.78 35.83 94.51
N ARG A 2 -18.10 36.97 94.28
CA ARG A 2 -16.63 37.16 94.18
C ARG A 2 -15.89 36.45 93.02
N HIS A 3 -15.31 37.22 92.09
CA HIS A 3 -13.93 37.80 92.09
C HIS A 3 -12.88 36.71 91.81
N ASP A 4 -11.85 36.86 90.98
CA ASP A 4 -11.19 38.00 90.32
C ASP A 4 -10.32 37.42 89.17
N GLN A 5 -10.20 38.08 88.01
CA GLN A 5 -9.05 38.95 87.62
C GLN A 5 -7.68 38.33 87.97
N GLY A 6 -6.87 37.94 86.99
CA GLY A 6 -5.90 38.85 86.32
C GLY A 6 -4.60 38.89 87.14
N THR A 7 -3.38 38.89 86.64
CA THR A 7 -2.79 39.35 85.37
C THR A 7 -1.28 39.04 85.42
N GLY A 8 -0.66 38.86 84.25
CA GLY A 8 0.77 39.13 84.01
C GLY A 8 1.73 37.99 84.39
N THR A 9 2.81 37.72 83.68
CA THR A 9 3.60 38.51 82.73
C THR A 9 4.55 37.55 81.97
N ASP A 10 4.63 37.72 80.64
CA ASP A 10 5.75 37.57 79.68
C ASP A 10 7.13 36.99 80.11
N PRO A 11 8.07 36.70 79.17
CA PRO A 11 7.98 36.34 77.74
C PRO A 11 8.93 35.16 77.37
N TYR A 12 8.81 34.59 76.17
CA TYR A 12 9.91 34.32 75.23
C TYR A 12 9.40 33.46 74.06
N TRP A 13 9.61 34.00 72.87
CA TRP A 13 9.44 33.33 71.59
C TRP A 13 10.29 32.06 71.48
N SER A 14 9.67 30.94 71.10
CA SER A 14 10.29 30.04 70.12
C SER A 14 9.25 29.70 69.05
N ALA A 15 9.45 30.26 67.87
CA ALA A 15 8.73 29.90 66.65
C ALA A 15 9.31 28.57 66.13
N ALA A 16 8.86 27.45 66.67
CA ALA A 16 9.13 26.11 66.13
C ALA A 16 8.05 25.14 66.64
N GLY A 17 6.83 25.35 66.17
CA GLY A 17 5.68 24.51 66.51
C GLY A 17 4.73 24.36 65.34
N PHE A 18 5.25 24.30 64.11
CA PHE A 18 4.48 23.69 63.03
C PHE A 18 4.40 22.20 63.36
N SER A 19 3.31 21.80 64.01
CA SER A 19 2.87 20.43 64.02
C SER A 19 2.85 19.97 62.55
N GLN A 20 3.81 19.13 62.19
CA GLN A 20 3.71 18.35 60.96
C GLN A 20 2.41 17.57 61.08
N LEU A 21 1.36 18.09 60.42
CA LEU A 21 0.17 17.30 60.19
C LEU A 21 0.63 16.09 59.40
N ASP A 22 0.73 14.97 60.10
CA ASP A 22 1.07 13.69 59.54
C ASP A 22 -0.13 13.18 58.73
N TRP A 23 -0.30 13.80 57.57
CA TRP A 23 -1.31 13.43 56.59
C TRP A 23 -1.10 12.01 56.09
N GLN A 24 0.12 11.49 56.17
CA GLN A 24 0.44 10.10 55.87
C GLN A 24 -0.19 9.17 56.91
N ALA A 25 0.06 9.39 58.21
CA ALA A 25 -0.58 8.57 59.26
C ALA A 25 -2.11 8.69 59.28
N LYS A 26 -2.67 9.86 58.93
CA LYS A 26 -4.13 10.02 58.78
C LYS A 26 -4.68 9.31 57.54
N ALA A 27 -4.00 9.39 56.40
CA ALA A 27 -4.41 8.71 55.17
C ALA A 27 -4.27 7.19 55.31
N GLU A 28 -3.20 6.71 55.94
CA GLU A 28 -3.00 5.27 56.21
C GLU A 28 -4.04 4.72 57.17
N ARG A 29 -4.44 5.45 58.22
CA ARG A 29 -5.57 5.05 59.08
C ARG A 29 -6.89 5.05 58.33
N PHE A 30 -7.12 6.05 57.48
CA PHE A 30 -8.34 6.10 56.66
C PHE A 30 -8.39 4.97 55.62
N LEU A 31 -7.25 4.56 55.08
CA LEU A 31 -7.12 3.44 54.14
C LEU A 31 -7.22 2.07 54.83
N ASN A 32 -6.72 1.93 56.05
CA ASN A 32 -6.76 0.66 56.80
C ASN A 32 -8.09 0.41 57.53
N ASP A 33 -8.78 1.47 57.98
CA ASP A 33 -10.06 1.35 58.71
C ASP A 33 -11.28 1.40 57.77
N ALA A 34 -11.10 1.80 56.51
CA ALA A 34 -12.19 1.81 55.53
C ALA A 34 -12.53 0.37 55.10
N PRO A 35 -13.81 -0.04 55.14
CA PRO A 35 -14.23 -1.31 54.58
C PRO A 35 -13.81 -1.41 53.11
N THR A 36 -13.36 -2.59 52.67
CA THR A 36 -12.88 -2.84 51.30
C THR A 36 -13.86 -2.39 50.21
N TRP A 37 -15.17 -2.44 50.49
CA TRP A 37 -16.20 -1.96 49.56
C TRP A 37 -16.20 -0.42 49.40
N VAL A 38 -15.85 0.34 50.44
CA VAL A 38 -15.72 1.81 50.39
C VAL A 38 -14.52 2.20 49.54
N LEU A 39 -13.39 1.49 49.71
CA LEU A 39 -12.21 1.70 48.88
C LEU A 39 -12.48 1.36 47.41
N LEU A 40 -13.19 0.26 47.14
CA LEU A 40 -13.64 -0.11 45.79
C LEU A 40 -14.61 0.93 45.20
N ALA A 41 -15.55 1.45 45.99
CA ALA A 41 -16.50 2.46 45.54
C ALA A 41 -15.82 3.81 45.24
N VAL A 42 -14.87 4.24 46.10
CA VAL A 42 -14.11 5.48 45.90
C VAL A 42 -13.16 5.34 44.72
N ALA A 43 -12.42 4.22 44.60
CA ALA A 43 -11.57 3.96 43.45
C ALA A 43 -12.39 3.88 42.15
N GLY A 44 -13.55 3.24 42.18
CA GLY A 44 -14.49 3.19 41.06
C GLY A 44 -15.01 4.58 40.66
N ALA A 45 -15.39 5.41 41.64
CA ALA A 45 -15.86 6.78 41.39
C ALA A 45 -14.75 7.68 40.82
N VAL A 46 -13.51 7.55 41.30
CA VAL A 46 -12.33 8.27 40.79
C VAL A 46 -12.01 7.83 39.37
N LEU A 47 -12.06 6.52 39.09
CA LEU A 47 -11.85 5.99 37.74
C LEU A 47 -12.93 6.48 36.76
N ILE A 48 -14.20 6.47 37.16
CA ILE A 48 -15.31 6.95 36.34
C ILE A 48 -15.18 8.45 36.08
N THR A 49 -14.83 9.26 37.08
CA THR A 49 -14.64 10.71 36.88
C THR A 49 -13.44 11.02 36.00
N LEU A 50 -12.33 10.28 36.13
CA LEU A 50 -11.18 10.38 35.21
C LEU A 50 -11.56 9.97 33.79
N LEU A 51 -12.34 8.91 33.60
CA LEU A 51 -12.80 8.47 32.29
C LEU A 51 -13.77 9.48 31.66
N ILE A 52 -14.68 10.07 32.44
CA ILE A 52 -15.58 11.14 31.97
C ILE A 52 -14.77 12.39 31.60
N ALA A 53 -13.80 12.79 32.43
CA ALA A 53 -12.94 13.94 32.12
C ALA A 53 -12.09 13.69 30.86
N ALA A 54 -11.52 12.49 30.71
CA ALA A 54 -10.80 12.07 29.50
C ALA A 54 -11.73 12.06 28.26
N PHE A 55 -12.96 11.55 28.39
CA PHE A 55 -13.93 11.54 27.30
C PHE A 55 -14.38 12.96 26.90
N VAL A 56 -14.63 13.85 27.86
CA VAL A 56 -15.00 15.25 27.61
C VAL A 56 -13.85 16.03 26.96
N THR A 57 -12.61 15.80 27.41
CA THR A 57 -11.43 16.43 26.81
C THR A 57 -11.15 15.90 25.40
N LEU A 58 -11.25 14.58 25.16
CA LEU A 58 -11.13 14.00 23.82
C LEU A 58 -12.25 14.48 22.88
N SER A 59 -13.49 14.56 23.34
CA SER A 59 -14.62 15.00 22.50
C SER A 59 -14.59 16.49 22.18
N ARG A 60 -14.09 17.35 23.08
CA ARG A 60 -13.82 18.76 22.76
C ARG A 60 -12.68 18.91 21.77
N SER A 61 -11.61 18.13 21.93
CA SER A 61 -10.50 18.09 20.97
C SER A 61 -10.94 17.63 19.58
N SER A 62 -11.81 16.62 19.50
CA SER A 62 -12.32 16.13 18.21
C SER A 62 -13.20 17.15 17.50
N LYS A 63 -14.05 17.89 18.24
CA LYS A 63 -14.86 18.98 17.67
C LYS A 63 -14.01 20.13 17.13
N GLN A 64 -12.99 20.55 17.88
CA GLN A 64 -12.06 21.58 17.40
C GLN A 64 -11.25 21.12 16.18
N LYS A 65 -10.90 19.83 16.09
CA LYS A 65 -10.28 19.26 14.88
C LYS A 65 -11.23 19.31 13.68
N ALA A 66 -12.50 18.93 13.87
CA ALA A 66 -13.50 18.96 12.80
C ALA A 66 -13.75 20.39 12.27
N GLU A 67 -13.82 21.39 13.15
CA GLU A 67 -13.97 22.80 12.75
C GLU A 67 -12.76 23.32 11.96
N ARG A 68 -11.55 22.95 12.36
CA ARG A 68 -10.32 23.36 11.67
C ARG A 68 -10.13 22.64 10.33
N ASP A 69 -10.48 21.36 10.25
CA ASP A 69 -10.48 20.61 9.00
C ASP A 69 -11.50 21.19 8.01
N LYS A 70 -12.65 21.65 8.52
CA LYS A 70 -13.64 22.37 7.72
C LYS A 70 -13.07 23.67 7.17
N HIS A 71 -12.44 24.50 8.01
CA HIS A 71 -11.78 25.73 7.57
C HIS A 71 -10.63 25.49 6.59
N HIS A 72 -9.88 24.39 6.74
CA HIS A 72 -8.84 24.04 5.78
C HIS A 72 -9.44 23.61 4.42
N ARG A 73 -10.54 22.85 4.42
CA ARG A 73 -11.26 22.51 3.18
C ARG A 73 -11.82 23.75 2.50
N GLU A 74 -12.38 24.68 3.27
CA GLU A 74 -12.84 25.99 2.77
C GLU A 74 -11.67 26.81 2.20
N ALA A 75 -10.52 26.83 2.87
CA ALA A 75 -9.31 27.50 2.40
C ALA A 75 -8.75 26.86 1.11
N VAL A 76 -8.71 25.53 1.02
CA VAL A 76 -8.30 24.79 -0.19
C VAL A 76 -9.26 25.04 -1.36
N ALA A 77 -10.57 25.03 -1.10
CA ALA A 77 -11.58 25.34 -2.11
C ALA A 77 -11.40 26.78 -2.62
N SER A 78 -11.21 27.75 -1.72
CA SER A 78 -10.98 29.14 -2.08
C SER A 78 -9.65 29.39 -2.80
N ALA A 79 -8.61 28.61 -2.51
CA ALA A 79 -7.32 28.69 -3.18
C ALA A 79 -7.39 28.12 -4.61
N ARG A 80 -8.13 27.01 -4.80
CA ARG A 80 -8.41 26.45 -6.14
C ARG A 80 -9.24 27.38 -7.00
N GLU A 81 -10.22 28.06 -6.41
CA GLU A 81 -11.06 29.04 -7.13
C GLU A 81 -10.28 30.29 -7.55
N LYS A 82 -9.26 30.68 -6.78
CA LYS A 82 -8.43 31.88 -7.03
C LYS A 82 -7.11 31.60 -7.75
N ASP A 83 -6.88 30.36 -8.19
CA ASP A 83 -5.63 29.91 -8.82
C ASP A 83 -4.38 30.21 -7.96
N GLN A 84 -4.54 30.13 -6.64
CA GLN A 84 -3.49 30.36 -5.65
C GLN A 84 -2.84 29.05 -5.20
N PRO A 85 -1.57 29.08 -4.74
CA PRO A 85 -0.92 27.88 -4.20
C PRO A 85 -1.73 27.29 -3.04
N LEU A 86 -1.92 25.97 -3.09
CA LEU A 86 -2.71 25.25 -2.09
C LEU A 86 -2.13 25.49 -0.68
N PRO A 87 -2.95 25.88 0.31
CA PRO A 87 -2.49 26.05 1.68
C PRO A 87 -1.97 24.69 2.20
N PRO A 88 -0.83 24.66 2.91
CA PRO A 88 -0.27 23.41 3.42
C PRO A 88 -1.20 22.78 4.45
N LYS A 89 -1.37 21.45 4.38
CA LYS A 89 -2.21 20.68 5.32
C LYS A 89 -1.63 20.79 6.74
N PRO A 90 -2.36 21.32 7.74
CA PRO A 90 -1.83 21.53 9.08
C PRO A 90 -1.39 20.20 9.73
N LEU A 91 -0.26 20.22 10.43
CA LEU A 91 0.33 19.06 11.10
C LEU A 91 -0.23 18.94 12.50
N HIS A 92 -0.75 17.77 12.82
CA HIS A 92 -1.36 17.53 14.12
C HIS A 92 -0.79 16.30 14.79
N MET A 93 -0.54 16.43 16.10
CA MET A 93 -0.24 15.30 16.97
C MET A 93 -1.53 14.51 17.23
N ASP A 94 -1.48 13.19 17.06
CA ASP A 94 -2.53 12.31 17.56
C ASP A 94 -2.29 12.06 19.07
N PRO A 95 -3.17 12.50 19.97
CA PRO A 95 -2.97 12.31 21.40
C PRO A 95 -3.16 10.86 21.86
N LYS A 96 -3.80 10.00 21.06
CA LYS A 96 -4.13 8.62 21.44
C LYS A 96 -2.92 7.74 21.78
N PRO A 97 -1.88 7.63 20.92
CA PRO A 97 -0.67 6.86 21.25
C PRO A 97 0.08 7.42 22.46
N LEU A 98 -0.11 8.71 22.75
CA LEU A 98 0.52 9.38 23.88
C LEU A 98 -0.09 8.94 25.22
N ILE A 99 -1.40 8.68 25.28
CA ILE A 99 -2.07 8.14 26.47
C ILE A 99 -1.57 6.73 26.80
N GLY A 100 -1.35 5.90 25.77
CA GLY A 100 -0.81 4.55 25.94
C GLY A 100 0.65 4.54 26.41
N GLY A 101 1.47 5.47 25.90
CA GLY A 101 2.85 5.66 26.35
C GLY A 101 2.95 6.17 27.79
N ILE A 102 2.11 7.14 28.16
CA ILE A 102 2.05 7.73 29.52
C ILE A 102 1.72 6.67 30.57
N ALA A 103 0.75 5.80 30.31
CA ALA A 103 0.36 4.78 31.28
C ALA A 103 1.51 3.81 31.65
N VAL A 104 2.43 3.56 30.70
CA VAL A 104 3.57 2.66 30.91
C VAL A 104 4.81 3.40 31.40
N SER A 105 5.04 4.66 30.99
CA SER A 105 6.10 5.51 31.57
C SER A 105 5.84 5.80 33.04
N LEU A 106 4.56 5.95 33.43
CA LEU A 106 4.12 6.10 34.81
C LEU A 106 4.68 5.01 35.71
N ASN A 107 4.73 3.75 35.27
CA ASN A 107 5.22 2.66 36.11
C ASN A 107 6.71 2.80 36.46
N GLY A 108 7.59 2.94 35.45
CA GLY A 108 9.03 3.03 35.70
C GLY A 108 9.47 4.36 36.32
N LEU A 109 8.85 5.48 35.93
CA LEU A 109 9.14 6.78 36.55
C LEU A 109 8.62 6.85 37.99
N TRP A 110 7.51 6.18 38.29
CA TRP A 110 7.02 6.04 39.66
C TRP A 110 7.96 5.23 40.53
N GLY A 111 8.37 4.04 40.06
CA GLY A 111 9.36 3.21 40.74
C GLY A 111 10.68 3.95 40.94
N PHE A 112 11.13 4.71 39.95
CA PHE A 112 12.33 5.55 40.09
C PHE A 112 12.16 6.64 41.15
N ALA A 113 11.04 7.37 41.12
CA ALA A 113 10.77 8.44 42.06
C ALA A 113 10.67 7.94 43.51
N GLN A 114 9.99 6.81 43.74
CA GLN A 114 9.80 6.25 45.07
C GLN A 114 11.00 5.44 45.55
N ASP A 115 11.44 4.46 44.77
CA ASP A 115 12.42 3.45 45.22
C ASP A 115 13.86 3.95 45.11
N THR A 116 14.17 4.72 44.05
CA THR A 116 15.55 5.18 43.80
C THR A 116 15.82 6.55 44.42
N VAL A 117 14.92 7.51 44.23
CA VAL A 117 15.10 8.89 44.71
C VAL A 117 14.55 9.08 46.12
N GLY A 118 13.64 8.22 46.59
CA GLY A 118 13.03 8.34 47.92
C GLY A 118 12.08 9.53 48.06
N LEU A 119 11.46 9.96 46.96
CA LEU A 119 10.51 11.07 46.98
C LEU A 119 9.23 10.67 47.72
N SER A 120 8.72 11.57 48.56
CA SER A 120 7.40 11.38 49.16
C SER A 120 6.32 11.34 48.09
N PHE A 121 5.19 10.69 48.38
CA PHE A 121 4.11 10.44 47.42
C PHE A 121 3.74 11.66 46.56
N PHE A 122 3.55 12.84 47.17
CA PHE A 122 3.18 14.05 46.44
C PHE A 122 4.30 14.57 45.52
N PHE A 123 5.56 14.48 45.95
CA PHE A 123 6.69 14.86 45.11
C PHE A 123 6.94 13.86 43.99
N ALA A 124 6.66 12.57 44.21
CA ALA A 124 6.69 11.55 43.16
C ALA A 124 5.62 11.81 42.09
N VAL A 125 4.38 12.12 42.49
CA VAL A 125 3.31 12.53 41.55
C VAL A 125 3.72 13.79 40.76
N GLY A 126 4.30 14.78 41.44
CA GLY A 126 4.80 16.00 40.80
C GLY A 126 5.94 15.72 39.81
N PHE A 127 6.88 14.85 40.16
CA PHE A 127 8.00 14.46 39.33
C PHE A 127 7.54 13.74 38.05
N VAL A 128 6.67 12.73 38.19
CA VAL A 128 6.17 11.96 37.04
C VAL A 128 5.32 12.84 36.13
N SER A 129 4.42 13.65 36.70
CA SER A 129 3.59 14.57 35.90
C SER A 129 4.41 15.63 35.18
N MET A 130 5.52 16.11 35.77
CA MET A 130 6.42 17.06 35.09
C MET A 130 7.09 16.45 33.86
N PHE A 131 7.50 15.17 33.93
CA PHE A 131 8.07 14.45 32.78
C PHE A 131 7.06 14.34 31.63
N ASP A 132 5.82 13.91 31.93
CA ASP A 132 4.77 13.79 30.93
C ASP A 132 4.40 15.15 30.30
N ILE A 133 4.30 16.21 31.12
CA ILE A 133 4.02 17.57 30.64
C ILE A 133 5.15 18.08 29.75
N LEU A 134 6.41 17.84 30.12
CA LEU A 134 7.57 18.26 29.33
C LEU A 134 7.63 17.54 27.99
N GLU A 135 7.40 16.22 27.96
CA GLU A 135 7.35 15.44 26.72
C GLU A 135 6.20 15.92 25.81
N MET A 136 4.98 16.03 26.35
CA MET A 136 3.82 16.53 25.60
C MET A 136 4.09 17.94 25.04
N ARG A 137 4.65 18.83 25.85
CA ARG A 137 4.93 20.21 25.45
C ARG A 137 6.02 20.28 24.40
N LEU A 138 7.08 19.48 24.51
CA LEU A 138 8.16 19.43 23.51
C LEU A 138 7.63 18.96 22.16
N PHE A 139 6.87 17.86 22.13
CA PHE A 139 6.27 17.38 20.87
C PHE A 139 5.25 18.38 20.32
N SER A 140 4.37 18.94 21.15
CA SER A 140 3.41 19.96 20.70
C SER A 140 4.09 21.20 20.12
N GLU A 141 5.16 21.67 20.74
CA GLU A 141 5.94 22.81 20.24
C GLU A 141 6.68 22.48 18.95
N MET A 142 7.19 21.24 18.80
CA MET A 142 7.80 20.79 17.55
C MET A 142 6.79 20.80 16.40
N TYR A 143 5.57 20.32 16.62
CA TYR A 143 4.48 20.37 15.64
C TYR A 143 4.10 21.81 15.30
N ARG A 144 3.98 22.68 16.31
CA ARG A 144 3.67 24.10 16.11
C ARG A 144 4.75 24.83 15.31
N MET A 145 6.03 24.57 15.61
CA MET A 145 7.15 25.16 14.88
C MET A 145 7.27 24.60 13.46
N ALA A 146 6.96 23.31 13.26
CA ALA A 146 6.91 22.71 11.93
C ALA A 146 5.80 23.29 11.05
N ASP A 147 4.65 23.64 11.63
CA ASP A 147 3.56 24.32 10.91
C ASP A 147 3.82 25.80 10.67
N ALA A 148 4.59 26.47 11.53
CA ALA A 148 4.90 27.89 11.38
C ALA A 148 5.93 28.16 10.26
N ASP A 149 6.75 27.18 9.88
CA ASP A 149 7.72 27.32 8.79
C ASP A 149 7.07 26.99 7.44
N PRO A 150 6.96 27.96 6.50
CA PRO A 150 6.36 27.72 5.17
C PRO A 150 7.07 26.64 4.36
N ARG A 151 8.35 26.39 4.65
CA ARG A 151 9.18 25.41 3.92
C ARG A 151 9.23 24.04 4.59
N ARG A 152 8.66 23.90 5.80
CA ARG A 152 8.64 22.65 6.58
C ARG A 152 10.01 21.95 6.62
N ARG A 153 11.06 22.66 7.04
CA ARG A 153 12.43 22.12 7.08
C ARG A 153 12.89 21.82 8.50
N TRP A 154 13.88 20.95 8.63
CA TRP A 154 14.56 20.71 9.90
C TRP A 154 15.43 21.91 10.32
N THR A 155 14.85 22.84 11.09
CA THR A 155 15.59 23.95 11.69
C THR A 155 16.53 23.47 12.80
N ARG A 156 17.56 24.27 13.14
CA ARG A 156 18.49 23.96 14.24
C ARG A 156 17.75 23.81 15.58
N GLN A 157 16.71 24.61 15.79
CA GLN A 157 15.84 24.53 16.98
C GLN A 157 15.02 23.25 17.00
N LEU A 158 14.40 22.85 15.88
CA LEU A 158 13.68 21.57 15.76
C LEU A 158 14.58 20.37 16.00
N LYS A 159 15.83 20.41 15.51
CA LYS A 159 16.83 19.36 15.76
C LYS A 159 17.21 19.27 17.25
N LEU A 160 17.34 20.41 17.93
CA LEU A 160 17.61 20.46 19.36
C LEU A 160 16.42 19.90 20.17
N MET A 161 15.20 20.35 19.86
CA MET A 161 13.98 19.85 20.50
C MET A 161 13.78 18.35 20.28
N ARG A 162 14.11 17.84 19.10
CA ARG A 162 14.13 16.40 18.81
C ARG A 162 15.11 15.69 19.74
N ALA A 163 16.34 16.18 19.85
CA ALA A 163 17.35 15.56 20.70
C ALA A 163 16.92 15.56 22.18
N THR A 164 16.32 16.66 22.67
CA THR A 164 15.82 16.72 24.06
C THR A 164 14.63 15.79 24.29
N ALA A 165 13.68 15.73 23.34
CA ALA A 165 12.53 14.84 23.44
C ALA A 165 12.97 13.36 23.46
N TRP A 166 13.86 12.97 22.55
CA TRP A 166 14.44 11.62 22.57
C TRP A 166 15.26 11.35 23.83
N GLY A 167 15.95 12.35 24.39
CA GLY A 167 16.62 12.24 25.68
C GLY A 167 15.67 11.88 26.82
N PHE A 168 14.52 12.53 26.91
CA PHE A 168 13.48 12.19 27.90
C PHE A 168 12.91 10.79 27.67
N VAL A 169 12.63 10.42 26.42
CA VAL A 169 12.16 9.07 26.05
C VAL A 169 13.16 7.99 26.47
N PHE A 170 14.46 8.21 26.25
CA PHE A 170 15.50 7.27 26.68
C PHE A 170 15.63 7.20 28.20
N ALA A 171 15.51 8.33 28.90
CA ALA A 171 15.52 8.35 30.36
C ALA A 171 14.31 7.58 30.93
N SER A 172 13.12 7.75 30.35
CA SER A 172 11.89 7.02 30.68
C SER A 172 12.04 5.51 30.39
N ALA A 173 12.60 5.14 29.24
CA ALA A 173 12.88 3.74 28.92
C ALA A 173 13.89 3.10 29.89
N ALA A 174 14.93 3.83 30.29
CA ALA A 174 15.91 3.35 31.27
C ALA A 174 15.28 3.14 32.66
N ALA A 175 14.45 4.08 33.12
CA ALA A 175 13.70 3.94 34.36
C ALA A 175 12.79 2.68 34.34
N ASN A 176 12.12 2.43 33.21
CA ASN A 176 11.31 1.23 33.00
C ASN A 176 12.10 -0.07 33.02
N VAL A 177 13.36 -0.08 32.56
CA VAL A 177 14.23 -1.27 32.65
C VAL A 177 14.64 -1.54 34.09
N VAL A 178 15.04 -0.50 34.83
CA VAL A 178 15.52 -0.62 36.20
C VAL A 178 14.41 -1.09 37.14
N HIS A 179 13.19 -0.59 36.96
CA HIS A 179 12.03 -0.90 37.80
C HIS A 179 11.11 -1.95 37.18
N ALA A 180 11.58 -2.74 36.22
CA ALA A 180 10.79 -3.81 35.65
C ALA A 180 10.50 -4.90 36.71
N PRO A 181 9.27 -5.44 36.79
CA PRO A 181 8.92 -6.46 37.77
C PRO A 181 9.67 -7.78 37.55
N ASN A 182 10.15 -8.02 36.33
CA ASN A 182 11.01 -9.15 35.98
C ASN A 182 11.87 -8.81 34.74
N VAL A 183 12.94 -9.59 34.54
CA VAL A 183 13.90 -9.40 33.44
C VAL A 183 13.24 -9.54 32.06
N TRP A 184 12.16 -10.32 31.96
CA TRP A 184 11.44 -10.54 30.71
C TRP A 184 10.52 -9.37 30.33
N ALA A 185 9.98 -8.63 31.30
CA ALA A 185 9.16 -7.45 31.10
C ALA A 185 9.99 -6.22 30.76
N ALA A 186 11.25 -6.16 31.23
CA ALA A 186 12.17 -5.05 30.98
C ALA A 186 12.28 -4.63 29.50
N PRO A 187 12.49 -5.53 28.51
CA PRO A 187 12.55 -5.13 27.10
C PRO A 187 11.21 -4.57 26.58
N PHE A 188 10.06 -5.08 27.03
CA PHE A 188 8.76 -4.58 26.61
C PHE A 188 8.45 -3.22 27.22
N LEU A 189 8.72 -3.04 28.51
CA LEU A 189 8.51 -1.76 29.20
C LEU A 189 9.45 -0.67 28.69
N ALA A 190 10.68 -1.02 28.28
CA ALA A 190 11.60 -0.11 27.62
C ALA A 190 11.13 0.31 26.22
N ALA A 191 10.54 -0.64 25.48
CA ALA A 191 10.09 -0.40 24.11
C ALA A 191 8.85 0.51 24.04
N MET A 192 8.01 0.54 25.09
CA MET A 192 6.74 1.28 25.07
C MET A 192 6.91 2.81 24.94
N PRO A 193 7.71 3.51 25.77
CA PRO A 193 7.97 4.94 25.58
C PRO A 193 8.58 5.25 24.21
N ILE A 194 9.50 4.40 23.75
CA ILE A 194 10.15 4.52 22.44
C ILE A 194 9.12 4.39 21.31
N GLY A 195 8.24 3.40 21.40
CA GLY A 195 7.17 3.17 20.42
C GLY A 195 6.16 4.31 20.38
N ALA A 196 5.73 4.81 21.54
CA ALA A 196 4.82 5.95 21.63
C ALA A 196 5.44 7.21 21.00
N ALA A 197 6.68 7.53 21.36
CA ALA A 197 7.43 8.64 20.77
C ALA A 197 7.64 8.45 19.26
N TRP A 198 7.90 7.22 18.80
CA TRP A 198 8.06 6.90 17.38
C TRP A 198 6.78 7.16 16.59
N VAL A 199 5.63 6.71 17.08
CA VAL A 199 4.33 6.94 16.43
C VAL A 199 4.02 8.43 16.33
N ILE A 200 4.38 9.23 17.34
CA ILE A 200 4.25 10.69 17.31
C ILE A 200 5.27 11.30 16.33
N TYR A 201 6.47 10.74 16.22
CA TYR A 201 7.53 11.29 15.40
C TYR A 201 7.35 11.02 13.90
N VAL A 202 6.77 9.88 13.50
CA VAL A 202 6.62 9.49 12.09
C VAL A 202 5.87 10.53 11.24
N PRO A 203 4.67 11.02 11.63
CA PRO A 203 3.95 12.04 10.86
C PRO A 203 4.73 13.35 10.75
N LEU A 204 5.46 13.72 11.81
CA LEU A 204 6.31 14.89 11.83
C LEU A 204 7.49 14.74 10.86
N GLN A 205 8.14 13.57 10.86
CA GLN A 205 9.23 13.25 9.95
C GLN A 205 8.77 13.22 8.49
N SER A 206 7.63 12.62 8.18
CA SER A 206 7.11 12.59 6.80
C SER A 206 6.80 13.99 6.29
N ALA A 207 6.33 14.89 7.16
CA ALA A 207 5.96 16.24 6.76
C ALA A 207 7.14 17.20 6.64
N LEU A 208 8.21 16.96 7.41
CA LEU A 208 9.48 17.69 7.31
C LEU A 208 10.44 17.09 6.27
N GLY A 209 10.20 15.83 5.86
CA GLY A 209 11.06 15.04 4.98
C GLY A 209 10.90 15.35 3.49
N GLY A 210 9.79 15.98 3.09
CA GLY A 210 9.55 16.37 1.70
C GLY A 210 10.58 17.36 1.11
N ALA A 211 11.43 17.97 1.95
CA ALA A 211 12.52 18.84 1.50
C ALA A 211 13.90 18.15 1.48
N GLU A 212 14.05 16.93 2.03
CA GLU A 212 15.30 16.16 2.01
C GLU A 212 15.36 15.14 0.87
N GLU A 213 14.24 14.78 0.23
CA GLU A 213 14.24 13.91 -0.96
C GLU A 213 14.89 14.59 -2.19
N ASP A 214 14.79 15.92 -2.30
CA ASP A 214 15.46 16.71 -3.35
C ASP A 214 16.98 16.89 -3.13
N GLU A 215 17.47 16.75 -1.89
CA GLU A 215 18.92 16.81 -1.59
C GLU A 215 19.57 15.41 -1.49
N SER A 216 18.80 14.37 -1.14
CA SER A 216 19.30 13.00 -1.00
C SER A 216 19.47 12.24 -2.31
N THR A 217 18.83 12.71 -3.39
CA THR A 217 19.08 12.27 -4.77
C THR A 217 20.42 12.77 -5.33
N LYS A 218 21.14 13.64 -4.58
CA LYS A 218 22.54 14.02 -4.84
C LYS A 218 23.45 13.68 -3.67
N ARG A 219 23.60 12.39 -3.33
CA ARG A 219 24.82 11.95 -2.62
C ARG A 219 25.44 10.69 -3.22
N PRO A 220 26.78 10.65 -3.31
CA PRO A 220 27.51 9.65 -4.07
C PRO A 220 27.47 8.29 -3.38
N GLU A 221 27.40 7.25 -4.20
CA GLU A 221 27.64 5.85 -3.84
C GLU A 221 28.89 5.75 -2.95
N GLY A 222 28.76 5.17 -1.76
CA GLY A 222 29.91 4.87 -0.89
C GLY A 222 29.84 5.32 0.56
N THR A 223 28.76 5.95 1.03
CA THR A 223 28.62 6.22 2.47
C THR A 223 28.18 4.96 3.23
N LYS A 224 28.99 4.58 4.24
CA LYS A 224 28.75 3.44 5.14
C LYS A 224 27.33 3.50 5.70
N PRO A 225 26.63 2.34 5.82
CA PRO A 225 25.27 2.30 6.34
C PRO A 225 25.23 2.91 7.73
N GLY A 226 24.36 3.90 7.93
CA GLY A 226 24.16 4.53 9.24
C GLY A 226 23.77 3.51 10.31
N PRO A 227 23.95 3.85 11.59
CA PRO A 227 23.75 2.92 12.72
C PRO A 227 22.37 2.27 12.74
N PHE A 228 21.33 2.97 12.28
CA PHE A 228 19.97 2.43 12.15
C PHE A 228 19.81 1.40 11.03
N ARG A 229 20.54 1.56 9.92
CA ARG A 229 20.54 0.59 8.82
C ARG A 229 21.33 -0.66 9.20
N LEU A 230 22.38 -0.51 10.00
CA LEU A 230 23.07 -1.63 10.64
C LEU A 230 22.16 -2.38 11.63
N ALA A 231 21.43 -1.66 12.49
CA ALA A 231 20.47 -2.25 13.41
C ALA A 231 19.33 -2.97 12.67
N SER A 232 18.79 -2.39 11.60
CA SER A 232 17.73 -3.03 10.81
C SER A 232 18.24 -4.25 10.02
N LEU A 233 19.47 -4.22 9.53
CA LEU A 233 20.13 -5.37 8.90
C LEU A 233 20.42 -6.49 9.90
N LEU A 234 20.88 -6.14 11.11
CA LEU A 234 21.07 -7.09 12.21
C LEU A 234 19.75 -7.72 12.65
N TRP A 235 18.70 -6.91 12.80
CA TRP A 235 17.36 -7.37 13.13
C TRP A 235 16.79 -8.31 12.08
N ARG A 236 16.90 -7.95 10.79
CA ARG A 236 16.52 -8.82 9.67
C ARG A 236 17.30 -10.12 9.66
N ARG A 237 18.61 -10.09 9.94
CA ARG A 237 19.44 -11.29 10.01
C ARG A 237 19.07 -12.19 11.20
N LEU A 238 18.69 -11.60 12.33
CA LEU A 238 18.21 -12.32 13.51
C LEU A 238 16.89 -13.05 13.22
N TRP A 239 15.95 -12.35 12.57
CA TRP A 239 14.67 -12.93 12.17
C TRP A 239 14.82 -13.98 11.07
N ALA A 240 15.65 -13.73 10.05
CA ALA A 240 15.92 -14.71 9.01
C ALA A 240 16.55 -16.00 9.57
N TRP A 241 17.41 -15.88 10.59
CA TRP A 241 17.93 -17.04 11.32
C TRP A 241 16.83 -17.76 12.12
N GLY A 242 15.94 -17.01 12.78
CA GLY A 242 14.78 -17.55 13.49
C GLY A 242 13.81 -18.32 12.57
N PHE A 243 13.44 -17.72 11.43
CA PHE A 243 12.57 -18.34 10.43
C PHE A 243 13.24 -19.56 9.76
N ARG A 244 14.56 -19.50 9.50
CA ARG A 244 15.34 -20.65 9.02
C ARG A 244 15.28 -21.84 9.98
N LYS A 245 15.24 -21.59 11.29
CA LYS A 245 15.15 -22.65 12.31
C LYS A 245 13.72 -23.16 12.49
N ALA A 246 12.72 -22.32 12.21
CA ALA A 246 11.31 -22.62 12.40
C ALA A 246 10.61 -23.24 11.16
N GLY A 247 11.26 -23.23 9.99
CA GLY A 247 10.71 -23.85 8.76
C GLY A 247 9.43 -23.20 8.22
N LEU A 248 9.06 -22.03 8.74
CA LEU A 248 7.91 -21.25 8.33
C LEU A 248 8.41 -19.99 7.63
N ASP A 249 7.91 -19.72 6.42
CA ASP A 249 8.06 -18.40 5.82
C ASP A 249 6.71 -17.86 5.39
N VAL A 250 6.45 -16.62 5.81
CA VAL A 250 5.25 -15.82 5.54
C VAL A 250 5.76 -14.55 4.86
N ASN A 251 5.92 -14.60 3.54
CA ASN A 251 5.82 -13.47 2.60
C ASN A 251 6.25 -13.92 1.19
N ASP A 252 5.31 -13.90 0.24
CA ASP A 252 5.49 -14.32 -1.18
C ASP A 252 6.58 -13.55 -1.96
N ARG A 253 7.12 -12.43 -1.43
CA ARG A 253 8.23 -11.70 -2.08
C ARG A 253 9.62 -12.06 -1.56
N ALA A 254 9.73 -12.76 -0.43
CA ALA A 254 10.99 -13.31 0.06
C ALA A 254 11.37 -14.62 -0.64
N ASP A 255 10.41 -15.21 -1.36
CA ASP A 255 10.47 -16.56 -1.88
C ASP A 255 11.56 -16.76 -2.94
N ASP A 256 11.70 -15.87 -3.93
CA ASP A 256 12.75 -16.00 -4.96
C ASP A 256 14.17 -15.94 -4.41
N MET A 257 14.42 -15.07 -3.42
CA MET A 257 15.75 -14.94 -2.80
C MET A 257 16.07 -16.14 -1.92
N VAL A 258 15.07 -16.68 -1.21
CA VAL A 258 15.22 -17.86 -0.36
C VAL A 258 15.39 -19.13 -1.22
N ARG A 259 14.64 -19.27 -2.31
CA ARG A 259 14.80 -20.36 -3.30
C ARG A 259 16.19 -20.33 -3.93
N ARG A 260 16.67 -19.16 -4.36
CA ARG A 260 18.05 -18.97 -4.85
C ARG A 260 19.10 -19.32 -3.79
N ALA A 261 18.86 -18.95 -2.54
CA ALA A 261 19.79 -19.26 -1.44
C ALA A 261 19.83 -20.77 -1.13
N ARG A 262 18.68 -21.46 -1.17
CA ARG A 262 18.59 -22.91 -0.99
C ARG A 262 19.27 -23.67 -2.13
N ALA A 263 19.07 -23.25 -3.38
CA ALA A 263 19.76 -23.82 -4.54
C ALA A 263 21.29 -23.64 -4.45
N ARG A 264 21.77 -22.51 -3.91
CA ARG A 264 23.20 -22.27 -3.64
C ARG A 264 23.74 -23.16 -2.53
N ASP A 265 23.06 -23.22 -1.38
CA ASP A 265 23.45 -24.06 -0.24
C ASP A 265 23.51 -25.55 -0.66
N ALA A 266 22.58 -26.00 -1.52
CA ALA A 266 22.57 -27.34 -2.09
C ALA A 266 23.71 -27.59 -3.09
N ALA A 267 24.05 -26.61 -3.94
CA ALA A 267 25.20 -26.69 -4.84
C ALA A 267 26.52 -26.78 -4.05
N ASP A 268 26.69 -25.93 -3.04
CA ASP A 268 27.92 -25.90 -2.23
C ASP A 268 28.06 -27.21 -1.42
N ALA A 269 26.98 -27.74 -0.83
CA ALA A 269 27.00 -29.00 -0.09
C ALA A 269 27.25 -30.23 -0.99
N SER A 270 26.69 -30.24 -2.20
CA SER A 270 26.94 -31.32 -3.17
C SER A 270 28.35 -31.27 -3.77
N TYR A 271 28.93 -30.07 -3.91
CA TYR A 271 30.34 -29.90 -4.27
C TYR A 271 31.29 -30.36 -3.16
N GLU A 272 31.02 -30.02 -1.90
CA GLU A 272 31.78 -30.54 -0.73
C GLU A 272 31.77 -32.08 -0.71
N LEU A 273 30.62 -32.70 -0.99
CA LEU A 273 30.50 -34.15 -1.10
C LEU A 273 31.34 -34.72 -2.25
N ARG A 274 31.30 -34.09 -3.44
CA ARG A 274 32.14 -34.50 -4.58
C ARG A 274 33.62 -34.45 -4.25
N LYS A 275 34.09 -33.36 -3.64
CA LYS A 275 35.51 -33.18 -3.25
C LYS A 275 35.97 -34.27 -2.28
N ALA A 276 35.16 -34.54 -1.24
CA ALA A 276 35.47 -35.58 -0.27
C ALA A 276 35.46 -37.00 -0.89
N LEU A 277 34.63 -37.26 -1.91
CA LEU A 277 34.63 -38.53 -2.64
C LEU A 277 35.86 -38.69 -3.55
N LEU A 278 36.35 -37.60 -4.17
CA LEU A 278 37.58 -37.59 -4.97
C LEU A 278 38.81 -37.83 -4.08
N GLU A 279 38.92 -37.10 -2.97
CA GLU A 279 40.01 -37.29 -1.99
C GLU A 279 40.02 -38.73 -1.45
N LYS A 280 38.83 -39.31 -1.22
CA LYS A 280 38.69 -40.71 -0.82
C LYS A 280 39.21 -41.67 -1.89
N ARG A 281 38.98 -41.39 -3.18
CA ARG A 281 39.44 -42.22 -4.29
C ARG A 281 40.96 -42.17 -4.42
N GLU A 282 41.55 -40.98 -4.37
CA GLU A 282 43.00 -40.79 -4.40
C GLU A 282 43.68 -41.51 -3.24
N LEU A 283 43.17 -41.35 -2.02
CA LEU A 283 43.70 -42.04 -0.83
C LEU A 283 43.52 -43.57 -0.89
N MET A 284 42.50 -44.09 -1.60
CA MET A 284 42.40 -45.53 -1.84
C MET A 284 43.45 -46.03 -2.82
N GLU A 285 43.76 -45.25 -3.86
CA GLU A 285 44.77 -45.59 -4.86
C GLU A 285 46.17 -45.57 -4.25
N THR A 286 46.50 -44.58 -3.40
CA THR A 286 47.81 -44.55 -2.70
C THR A 286 47.96 -45.66 -1.68
N VAL A 287 46.90 -45.95 -0.91
CA VAL A 287 46.90 -47.05 0.07
C VAL A 287 46.93 -48.43 -0.61
N GLY A 288 46.31 -48.56 -1.79
CA GLY A 288 46.29 -49.79 -2.59
C GLY A 288 47.60 -50.08 -3.33
N THR A 289 48.37 -49.05 -3.67
CA THR A 289 49.68 -49.18 -4.34
C THR A 289 50.86 -49.27 -3.37
N ALA A 290 50.69 -48.88 -2.11
CA ALA A 290 51.71 -49.00 -1.09
C ALA A 290 51.95 -50.48 -0.71
N VAL A 291 53.07 -51.06 -1.18
CA VAL A 291 53.57 -52.37 -0.75
C VAL A 291 53.93 -52.29 0.74
N VAL A 292 53.09 -52.83 1.62
CA VAL A 292 53.28 -52.77 3.08
C VAL A 292 54.40 -53.75 3.50
N PRO A 293 55.55 -53.28 4.04
CA PRO A 293 56.47 -54.19 4.71
C PRO A 293 55.81 -54.70 5.99
N ARG A 294 55.78 -56.03 6.16
CA ARG A 294 55.22 -56.81 7.28
C ARG A 294 55.93 -56.54 8.63
N ALA A 295 56.04 -55.29 9.06
CA ALA A 295 56.61 -54.91 10.35
C ALA A 295 55.62 -54.08 11.18
N ARG A 296 54.96 -54.78 12.12
CA ARG A 296 54.27 -54.29 13.33
C ARG A 296 53.57 -52.91 13.26
N GLY A 297 52.27 -52.95 12.97
CA GLY A 297 51.24 -52.24 13.74
C GLY A 297 51.07 -50.73 13.60
N LYS A 298 51.91 -50.03 12.82
CA LYS A 298 51.70 -48.59 12.57
C LYS A 298 50.83 -48.40 11.33
N VAL A 299 49.54 -48.16 11.55
CA VAL A 299 48.58 -47.70 10.52
C VAL A 299 49.21 -46.51 9.79
N SER A 300 49.33 -46.59 8.47
CA SER A 300 49.95 -45.52 7.69
C SER A 300 49.18 -44.20 7.91
N PRO A 301 49.85 -43.04 7.88
CA PRO A 301 49.17 -41.75 8.05
C PRO A 301 48.03 -41.54 7.04
N GLU A 302 48.16 -42.13 5.84
CA GLU A 302 47.13 -42.10 4.79
C GLU A 302 45.92 -42.98 5.13
N GLN A 303 46.14 -44.16 5.73
CA GLN A 303 45.04 -44.99 6.24
C GLN A 303 44.25 -44.30 7.35
N LYS A 304 44.93 -43.56 8.25
CA LYS A 304 44.24 -42.77 9.29
C LYS A 304 43.39 -41.66 8.68
N ARG A 305 43.91 -40.94 7.68
CA ARG A 305 43.17 -39.90 6.94
C ARG A 305 41.96 -40.49 6.21
N LEU A 306 42.10 -41.66 5.61
CA LEU A 306 40.99 -42.36 4.95
C LEU A 306 39.89 -42.78 5.93
N ILE A 307 40.26 -43.24 7.14
CA ILE A 307 39.29 -43.57 8.20
C ILE A 307 38.55 -42.31 8.69
N THR A 308 39.26 -41.20 8.92
CA THR A 308 38.62 -39.95 9.33
C THR A 308 37.71 -39.38 8.24
N LEU A 309 38.16 -39.40 6.99
CA LEU A 309 37.40 -38.94 5.84
C LEU A 309 36.13 -39.78 5.63
N ASN A 310 36.21 -41.11 5.80
CA ASN A 310 35.04 -41.99 5.76
C ASN A 310 34.03 -41.64 6.86
N LYS A 311 34.51 -41.40 8.08
CA LYS A 311 33.66 -41.02 9.21
C LYS A 311 32.97 -39.67 8.98
N ASP A 312 33.69 -38.67 8.48
CA ASP A 312 33.12 -37.35 8.18
C ASP A 312 32.18 -37.40 6.97
N LEU A 313 32.47 -38.23 5.96
CA LEU A 313 31.56 -38.50 4.83
C LEU A 313 30.22 -39.05 5.31
N GLU A 314 30.22 -40.04 6.20
CA GLU A 314 28.98 -40.67 6.69
C GLU A 314 28.21 -39.80 7.69
N THR A 315 28.90 -39.12 8.61
CA THR A 315 28.25 -38.42 9.73
C THR A 315 27.88 -36.98 9.45
N LYS A 316 28.57 -36.30 8.51
CA LYS A 316 28.41 -34.85 8.30
C LYS A 316 28.16 -34.49 6.84
N ILE A 317 29.04 -34.92 5.93
CA ILE A 317 29.06 -34.38 4.56
C ILE A 317 27.89 -34.93 3.74
N ARG A 318 27.66 -36.26 3.76
CA ARG A 318 26.54 -36.89 3.04
C ARG A 318 25.16 -36.46 3.56
N PRO A 319 24.87 -36.49 4.88
CA PRO A 319 23.55 -36.07 5.37
C PRO A 319 23.30 -34.57 5.15
N LYS A 320 24.32 -33.72 5.22
CA LYS A 320 24.20 -32.27 4.91
C LYS A 320 23.86 -32.04 3.43
N ALA A 321 24.52 -32.76 2.52
CA ALA A 321 24.24 -32.67 1.08
C ALA A 321 22.84 -33.20 0.74
N GLN A 322 22.43 -34.33 1.34
CA GLN A 322 21.08 -34.90 1.16
C GLN A 322 20.00 -33.93 1.67
N ALA A 323 20.14 -33.42 2.90
CA ALA A 323 19.20 -32.47 3.47
C ALA A 323 19.12 -31.17 2.64
N ALA A 324 20.25 -30.66 2.15
CA ALA A 324 20.26 -29.45 1.33
C ALA A 324 19.59 -29.67 -0.04
N LEU A 325 19.79 -30.84 -0.66
CA LEU A 325 19.12 -31.22 -1.91
C LEU A 325 17.61 -31.43 -1.73
N GLU A 326 17.18 -32.06 -0.64
CA GLU A 326 15.77 -32.22 -0.30
C GLU A 326 15.09 -30.87 -0.04
N LEU A 327 15.80 -29.91 0.57
CA LEU A 327 15.26 -28.58 0.88
C LEU A 327 15.16 -27.64 -0.33
N ALA A 328 15.96 -27.90 -1.37
CA ALA A 328 16.04 -27.09 -2.59
C ALA A 328 15.02 -27.53 -3.67
N ASP A 329 14.02 -28.34 -3.28
CA ASP A 329 12.94 -28.91 -4.11
C ASP A 329 13.32 -29.06 -5.59
N THR A 330 14.11 -30.09 -5.89
CA THR A 330 14.63 -30.34 -7.25
C THR A 330 13.54 -30.67 -8.28
N GLN A 331 12.27 -30.75 -7.87
CA GLN A 331 11.12 -30.91 -8.76
C GLN A 331 10.69 -29.58 -9.38
N ASP A 332 11.07 -28.44 -8.78
CA ASP A 332 10.89 -27.12 -9.37
C ASP A 332 11.95 -26.88 -10.46
N PRO A 333 11.55 -26.75 -11.74
CA PRO A 333 12.49 -26.61 -12.85
C PRO A 333 13.38 -25.37 -12.73
N GLU A 334 12.95 -24.32 -12.01
CA GLU A 334 13.76 -23.11 -11.83
C GLU A 334 14.87 -23.30 -10.77
N GLN A 335 14.58 -24.02 -9.69
CA GLN A 335 15.57 -24.30 -8.64
C GLN A 335 16.57 -25.36 -9.10
N GLY A 336 16.10 -26.38 -9.83
CA GLY A 336 16.97 -27.38 -10.46
C GLY A 336 17.96 -26.76 -11.45
N LEU A 337 17.53 -25.77 -12.24
CA LEU A 337 18.38 -25.08 -13.19
C LEU A 337 19.42 -24.18 -12.50
N GLN A 338 19.05 -23.47 -11.44
CA GLN A 338 19.99 -22.66 -10.67
C GLN A 338 21.03 -23.51 -9.92
N LEU A 339 20.61 -24.65 -9.38
CA LEU A 339 21.48 -25.65 -8.77
C LEU A 339 22.51 -26.16 -9.81
N MET A 340 22.05 -26.54 -11.01
CA MET A 340 22.92 -27.01 -12.10
C MET A 340 23.90 -25.93 -12.59
N GLN A 341 23.44 -24.68 -12.77
CA GLN A 341 24.30 -23.56 -13.14
C GLN A 341 25.39 -23.29 -12.11
N ARG A 342 25.02 -23.31 -10.82
CA ARG A 342 25.98 -23.10 -9.73
C ARG A 342 26.96 -24.26 -9.62
N MET A 343 26.52 -25.49 -9.80
CA MET A 343 27.38 -26.67 -9.83
C MET A 343 28.34 -26.66 -11.02
N ALA A 344 27.89 -26.25 -12.20
CA ALA A 344 28.75 -26.06 -13.37
C ALA A 344 29.84 -25.00 -13.07
N TRP A 345 29.44 -23.88 -12.47
CA TRP A 345 30.37 -22.82 -12.08
C TRP A 345 31.39 -23.30 -11.02
N LEU A 346 30.96 -23.99 -9.96
CA LEU A 346 31.85 -24.47 -8.90
C LEU A 346 32.82 -25.57 -9.37
N THR A 347 32.45 -26.35 -10.37
CA THR A 347 33.25 -27.49 -10.84
C THR A 347 34.18 -27.15 -11.99
N ARG A 348 33.93 -26.04 -12.70
CA ARG A 348 34.73 -25.54 -13.83
C ARG A 348 35.35 -24.17 -13.56
N ALA A 349 35.32 -23.66 -12.31
CA ALA A 349 35.90 -22.36 -11.96
C ALA A 349 37.42 -22.29 -12.23
N ASP A 350 38.14 -23.39 -12.01
CA ASP A 350 39.58 -23.47 -12.30
C ASP A 350 39.85 -23.52 -13.82
N ASP A 351 38.97 -24.18 -14.60
CA ASP A 351 39.05 -24.20 -16.06
C ASP A 351 38.77 -22.81 -16.65
N VAL A 352 37.76 -22.09 -16.13
CA VAL A 352 37.43 -20.72 -16.55
C VAL A 352 38.53 -19.73 -16.15
N ALA A 353 39.24 -19.97 -15.06
CA ALA A 353 40.37 -19.15 -14.63
C ALA A 353 41.65 -19.37 -15.47
N MET A 354 41.75 -20.48 -16.21
CA MET A 354 42.87 -20.80 -17.09
C MET A 354 42.59 -20.57 -18.59
N LEU A 355 41.42 -20.06 -18.95
CA LEU A 355 41.03 -19.82 -20.35
C LEU A 355 41.58 -18.49 -20.88
N ASP A 356 42.31 -18.55 -22.00
CA ASP A 356 42.69 -17.37 -22.78
C ASP A 356 41.48 -16.88 -23.59
N TYR A 357 41.09 -15.62 -23.40
CA TYR A 357 39.95 -14.99 -24.07
C TYR A 357 40.34 -14.49 -25.47
N GLY A 358 40.27 -15.38 -26.46
CA GLY A 358 40.40 -15.06 -27.89
C GLY A 358 39.13 -15.42 -28.68
N PRO A 359 38.90 -14.81 -29.86
CA PRO A 359 37.70 -15.04 -30.67
C PRO A 359 37.53 -16.47 -31.18
N ASP A 360 38.60 -17.29 -31.19
CA ASP A 360 38.58 -18.72 -31.53
C ASP A 360 38.93 -19.61 -30.32
N SER A 361 38.74 -19.12 -29.09
CA SER A 361 39.12 -19.85 -27.87
C SER A 361 38.07 -20.88 -27.45
N THR A 362 38.55 -21.95 -26.81
CA THR A 362 37.72 -22.96 -26.12
C THR A 362 36.78 -22.39 -25.06
N ALA A 363 36.98 -21.13 -24.65
CA ALA A 363 36.09 -20.40 -23.76
C ALA A 363 34.74 -20.07 -24.42
N MET A 364 34.73 -19.82 -25.73
CA MET A 364 33.52 -19.48 -26.45
C MET A 364 32.68 -20.71 -26.77
N GLU A 365 33.34 -21.83 -27.08
CA GLU A 365 32.71 -23.16 -27.20
C GLU A 365 32.07 -23.61 -25.86
N LEU A 366 32.75 -23.33 -24.74
CA LEU A 366 32.21 -23.56 -23.39
C LEU A 366 31.03 -22.64 -23.04
N LEU A 367 31.03 -21.40 -23.55
CA LEU A 367 29.88 -20.49 -23.42
C LEU A 367 28.70 -20.91 -24.30
N GLU A 368 28.96 -21.49 -25.49
CA GLU A 368 27.94 -22.10 -26.35
C GLU A 368 27.34 -23.38 -25.76
N GLU A 369 28.15 -24.24 -25.11
CA GLU A 369 27.62 -25.39 -24.35
C GLU A 369 26.77 -24.96 -23.15
N LEU A 370 27.16 -23.88 -22.45
CA LEU A 370 26.33 -23.25 -21.41
C LEU A 370 25.05 -22.61 -21.98
N ASN A 371 25.03 -22.32 -23.29
CA ASN A 371 23.89 -21.78 -24.01
C ASN A 371 22.80 -22.83 -24.32
N ILE A 372 22.95 -24.08 -23.86
CA ILE A 372 21.83 -25.02 -23.68
C ILE A 372 20.77 -24.43 -22.70
N ALA A 373 21.13 -23.40 -21.93
CA ALA A 373 20.22 -22.53 -21.17
C ALA A 373 19.23 -21.71 -22.04
N ALA A 374 19.43 -21.56 -23.34
CA ALA A 374 18.50 -20.86 -24.24
C ALA A 374 17.10 -21.52 -24.30
N ASN A 375 17.02 -22.84 -24.11
CA ASN A 375 15.73 -23.54 -24.01
C ASN A 375 14.94 -23.18 -22.74
N ALA A 376 15.59 -22.67 -21.69
CA ALA A 376 14.91 -22.21 -20.48
C ALA A 376 14.22 -20.85 -20.67
N ASP A 377 14.78 -19.99 -21.52
CA ASP A 377 14.16 -18.70 -21.85
C ASP A 377 12.94 -18.87 -22.75
N PHE A 378 12.92 -19.90 -23.61
CA PHE A 378 11.72 -20.28 -24.37
C PHE A 378 10.57 -20.82 -23.50
N VAL A 379 10.86 -21.59 -22.45
CA VAL A 379 9.83 -22.05 -21.50
C VAL A 379 9.31 -20.90 -20.64
N LYS A 380 10.20 -19.99 -20.22
CA LYS A 380 9.82 -18.78 -19.46
C LYS A 380 9.01 -17.80 -20.29
N SER A 381 9.36 -17.58 -21.56
CA SER A 381 8.62 -16.68 -22.44
C SER A 381 7.21 -17.21 -22.75
N ARG A 382 7.08 -18.53 -22.98
CA ARG A 382 5.79 -19.17 -23.20
C ARG A 382 4.86 -19.12 -21.98
N LYS A 383 5.41 -19.30 -20.77
CA LYS A 383 4.64 -19.18 -19.52
C LYS A 383 4.23 -17.73 -19.24
N ARG A 384 5.11 -16.75 -19.50
CA ARG A 384 4.76 -15.32 -19.40
C ARG A 384 3.67 -14.92 -20.39
N ALA A 385 3.66 -15.49 -21.60
CA ALA A 385 2.60 -15.25 -22.58
C ALA A 385 1.26 -15.81 -22.10
N GLN A 386 1.23 -17.05 -21.57
CA GLN A 386 0.00 -17.63 -21.02
C GLN A 386 -0.52 -16.88 -19.78
N ASP A 387 0.37 -16.45 -18.90
CA ASP A 387 0.00 -15.65 -17.71
C ASP A 387 -0.50 -14.25 -18.11
N ALA A 388 -0.04 -13.70 -19.24
CA ALA A 388 -0.53 -12.44 -19.79
C ALA A 388 -1.93 -12.58 -20.40
N ASP A 389 -2.17 -13.66 -21.15
CA ASP A 389 -3.48 -13.95 -21.75
C ASP A 389 -4.56 -14.21 -20.68
N GLN A 390 -4.21 -14.93 -19.59
CA GLN A 390 -5.13 -15.15 -18.46
C GLN A 390 -5.47 -13.84 -17.75
N LYS A 391 -4.50 -12.96 -17.52
CA LYS A 391 -4.74 -11.65 -16.89
C LYS A 391 -5.55 -10.71 -17.77
N ALA A 392 -5.39 -10.79 -19.10
CA ALA A 392 -6.20 -10.03 -20.04
C ALA A 392 -7.67 -10.48 -20.00
N ALA A 393 -7.92 -11.79 -19.90
CA ALA A 393 -9.27 -12.34 -19.74
C ALA A 393 -9.93 -11.92 -18.42
N GLU A 394 -9.20 -12.00 -17.29
CA GLU A 394 -9.69 -11.54 -15.98
C GLU A 394 -10.00 -10.03 -15.97
N ALA A 395 -9.16 -9.23 -16.62
CA ALA A 395 -9.38 -7.78 -16.74
C ALA A 395 -10.63 -7.44 -17.57
N GLN A 396 -10.93 -8.22 -18.61
CA GLN A 396 -12.17 -8.07 -19.39
C GLN A 396 -13.41 -8.46 -18.58
N GLU A 397 -13.35 -9.56 -17.81
CA GLU A 397 -14.46 -9.92 -16.91
C GLU A 397 -14.73 -8.84 -15.87
N ILE A 398 -13.67 -8.30 -15.24
CA ILE A 398 -13.79 -7.22 -14.26
C ILE A 398 -14.40 -5.96 -14.87
N ARG A 399 -13.99 -5.56 -16.09
CA ARG A 399 -14.61 -4.43 -16.82
C ARG A 399 -16.08 -4.66 -17.07
N SER A 400 -16.46 -5.84 -17.56
CA SER A 400 -17.86 -6.16 -17.83
C SER A 400 -18.74 -6.14 -16.56
N ASN A 401 -18.19 -6.56 -15.42
CA ASN A 401 -18.88 -6.53 -14.14
C ASN A 401 -18.97 -5.12 -13.55
N ALA A 402 -17.94 -4.30 -13.73
CA ALA A 402 -17.96 -2.88 -13.34
C ALA A 402 -18.99 -2.08 -14.13
N GLU A 403 -19.10 -2.32 -15.44
CA GLU A 403 -20.11 -1.68 -16.30
C GLU A 403 -21.54 -2.06 -15.90
N LYS A 404 -21.78 -3.32 -15.52
CA LYS A 404 -23.08 -3.76 -14.97
C LYS A 404 -23.39 -3.04 -13.65
N ALA A 405 -22.43 -2.96 -12.73
CA ALA A 405 -22.61 -2.27 -11.46
C ALA A 405 -22.88 -0.76 -11.62
N ILE A 406 -22.25 -0.10 -12.60
CA ILE A 406 -22.50 1.31 -12.91
C ILE A 406 -23.92 1.51 -13.44
N LYS A 407 -24.41 0.61 -14.32
CA LYS A 407 -25.79 0.67 -14.82
C LYS A 407 -26.81 0.50 -13.69
N GLU A 408 -26.61 -0.49 -12.81
CA GLU A 408 -27.48 -0.71 -11.64
C GLU A 408 -27.47 0.47 -10.65
N ALA A 409 -26.33 1.13 -10.47
CA ALA A 409 -26.22 2.33 -9.62
C ALA A 409 -26.94 3.53 -10.24
N ALA A 410 -26.84 3.72 -11.55
CA ALA A 410 -27.56 4.77 -12.27
C ALA A 410 -29.07 4.60 -12.19
N GLU A 411 -29.58 3.37 -12.31
CA GLU A 411 -31.01 3.06 -12.15
C GLU A 411 -31.51 3.35 -10.72
N LYS A 412 -30.70 3.02 -9.69
CA LYS A 412 -31.05 3.31 -8.29
C LYS A 412 -31.05 4.81 -7.99
N LEU A 413 -30.13 5.59 -8.57
CA LEU A 413 -30.10 7.04 -8.42
C LEU A 413 -31.34 7.68 -9.05
N ALA A 414 -31.73 7.26 -10.26
CA ALA A 414 -32.95 7.73 -10.91
C ALA A 414 -34.22 7.42 -10.08
N ALA A 415 -34.27 6.25 -9.44
CA ALA A 415 -35.39 5.90 -8.55
C ALA A 415 -35.44 6.77 -7.28
N VAL A 416 -34.28 7.15 -6.72
CA VAL A 416 -34.21 8.03 -5.54
C VAL A 416 -34.63 9.47 -5.88
N GLU A 417 -34.26 9.97 -7.07
CA GLU A 417 -34.69 11.29 -7.54
C GLU A 417 -36.21 11.39 -7.67
N GLN A 418 -36.88 10.35 -8.19
CA GLN A 418 -38.34 10.31 -8.28
C GLN A 418 -39.01 10.37 -6.90
N VAL A 419 -38.49 9.63 -5.91
CA VAL A 419 -39.01 9.67 -4.53
C VAL A 419 -38.79 11.04 -3.88
N LEU A 420 -37.68 11.72 -4.19
CA LEU A 420 -37.41 13.08 -3.70
C LEU A 420 -38.35 14.12 -4.32
N GLU A 421 -38.74 13.97 -5.58
CA GLU A 421 -39.74 14.85 -6.19
C GLU A 421 -41.14 14.63 -5.62
N GLU A 422 -41.54 13.38 -5.37
CA GLU A 422 -42.82 13.05 -4.75
C GLU A 422 -42.92 13.60 -3.32
N THR A 423 -41.85 13.48 -2.53
CA THR A 423 -41.81 14.01 -1.17
C THR A 423 -41.82 15.54 -1.12
N ARG A 424 -41.22 16.23 -2.10
CA ARG A 424 -41.34 17.70 -2.23
C ARG A 424 -42.77 18.13 -2.52
N LYS A 425 -43.47 17.44 -3.42
CA LYS A 425 -44.88 17.73 -3.73
C LYS A 425 -45.77 17.55 -2.50
N GLN A 426 -45.57 16.48 -1.73
CA GLN A 426 -46.31 16.24 -0.49
C GLN A 426 -46.03 17.31 0.58
N ALA A 427 -44.79 17.79 0.68
CA ALA A 427 -44.43 18.87 1.61
C ALA A 427 -45.07 20.22 1.24
N GLU A 428 -45.17 20.54 -0.06
CA GLU A 428 -45.84 21.75 -0.54
C GLU A 428 -47.37 21.70 -0.31
N GLU A 429 -47.99 20.54 -0.50
CA GLU A 429 -49.42 20.33 -0.19
C GLU A 429 -49.70 20.46 1.31
N ALA A 430 -48.83 19.93 2.17
CA ALA A 430 -48.94 20.07 3.62
C ALA A 430 -48.81 21.53 4.08
N GLN A 431 -47.93 22.33 3.46
CA GLN A 431 -47.81 23.76 3.77
C GLN A 431 -49.06 24.57 3.36
N LYS A 432 -49.66 24.26 2.20
CA LYS A 432 -50.89 24.93 1.75
C LYS A 432 -52.07 24.66 2.69
N ASN A 433 -52.20 23.42 3.16
CA ASN A 433 -53.25 23.05 4.12
C ASN A 433 -53.07 23.75 5.47
N ALA A 434 -51.83 23.80 5.98
CA ALA A 434 -51.53 24.50 7.24
C ALA A 434 -51.76 26.03 7.16
N ALA A 435 -51.62 26.65 5.98
CA ALA A 435 -51.94 28.06 5.78
C ALA A 435 -53.46 28.31 5.76
N ALA A 436 -54.23 27.42 5.13
CA ALA A 436 -55.69 27.50 5.09
C ALA A 436 -56.32 27.36 6.48
N ASP A 437 -55.77 26.50 7.34
CA ASP A 437 -56.26 26.31 8.71
C ASP A 437 -56.06 27.56 9.57
N ARG A 438 -54.93 28.27 9.41
CA ARG A 438 -54.67 29.54 10.12
C ARG A 438 -55.63 30.65 9.72
N GLU A 439 -56.00 30.74 8.44
CA GLU A 439 -56.98 31.72 7.98
C GLU A 439 -58.40 31.42 8.51
N ALA A 440 -58.73 30.14 8.73
CA ALA A 440 -60.01 29.74 9.34
C ALA A 440 -60.07 30.11 10.83
N GLU A 441 -58.97 29.91 11.57
CA GLU A 441 -58.85 30.30 12.98
C GLU A 441 -58.97 31.81 13.17
N GLU A 442 -58.31 32.62 12.35
CA GLU A 442 -58.40 34.09 12.46
C GLU A 442 -59.83 34.62 12.23
N LYS A 443 -60.59 33.99 11.33
CA LYS A 443 -62.00 34.34 11.09
C LYS A 443 -62.88 33.99 12.29
N SER A 444 -62.63 32.86 12.94
CA SER A 444 -63.35 32.45 14.15
C SER A 444 -63.11 33.40 15.33
N LEU A 445 -61.87 33.88 15.49
CA LEU A 445 -61.50 34.85 16.53
C LEU A 445 -62.09 36.24 16.31
N ARG A 446 -62.31 36.65 15.04
CA ARG A 446 -63.00 37.92 14.73
C ARG A 446 -64.50 37.84 15.06
N ALA A 447 -65.16 36.73 14.70
CA ALA A 447 -66.57 36.51 15.04
C ALA A 447 -66.83 36.54 16.56
N LEU A 448 -65.95 35.92 17.35
CA LEU A 448 -66.05 35.93 18.82
C LEU A 448 -65.89 37.34 19.42
N ARG A 449 -65.09 38.22 18.81
CA ARG A 449 -64.92 39.61 19.27
C ARG A 449 -66.14 40.48 18.99
N GLU A 450 -66.79 40.26 17.84
CA GLU A 450 -68.02 40.97 17.47
C GLU A 450 -69.20 40.56 18.35
N GLU A 451 -69.26 39.28 18.75
CA GLU A 451 -70.30 38.77 19.64
C GLU A 451 -70.14 39.30 21.07
N ARG A 452 -68.89 39.41 21.56
CA ARG A 452 -68.58 40.00 22.87
C ARG A 452 -68.97 41.49 22.95
N ALA A 453 -68.72 42.24 21.89
CA ALA A 453 -69.11 43.65 21.79
C ALA A 453 -70.63 43.87 21.79
N ARG A 454 -71.42 42.89 21.32
CA ARG A 454 -72.89 42.92 21.40
C ARG A 454 -73.42 42.60 22.79
N LEU A 455 -72.69 41.83 23.59
CA LEU A 455 -73.12 41.44 24.93
C LEU A 455 -72.85 42.51 25.99
N GLU A 456 -71.86 43.38 25.76
CA GLU A 456 -71.56 44.53 26.63
C GLU A 456 -72.60 45.67 26.52
N SER A 457 -73.47 45.66 25.50
CA SER A 457 -74.49 46.71 25.29
C SER A 457 -75.89 46.38 25.82
N SER A 458 -76.10 45.21 26.44
CA SER A 458 -77.38 44.85 27.06
C SER A 458 -77.26 44.68 28.58
N ASP A 459 -78.00 45.48 29.35
CA ASP A 459 -78.11 45.41 30.82
C ASP A 459 -78.65 44.05 31.29
N ALA A 460 -77.76 43.08 31.51
CA ALA A 460 -78.10 41.76 32.02
C ALA A 460 -77.94 41.71 33.55
N THR A 461 -78.96 41.19 34.23
CA THR A 461 -78.97 41.02 35.69
C THR A 461 -77.89 40.04 36.16
N ALA A 462 -77.32 40.26 37.35
CA ALA A 462 -76.16 39.56 37.88
C ALA A 462 -76.22 38.01 37.81
N ALA A 463 -77.42 37.41 37.85
CA ALA A 463 -77.60 35.96 37.67
C ALA A 463 -77.26 35.48 36.24
N GLN A 464 -77.59 36.26 35.22
CA GLN A 464 -77.24 35.95 33.83
C GLN A 464 -75.74 36.12 33.56
N LEU A 465 -75.09 37.08 34.26
CA LEU A 465 -73.64 37.24 34.22
C LEU A 465 -72.94 36.02 34.82
N TYR A 466 -73.39 35.51 35.97
CA TYR A 466 -72.80 34.30 36.55
C TYR A 466 -72.95 33.07 35.66
N GLN A 467 -74.14 32.87 35.08
CA GLN A 467 -74.40 31.74 34.20
C GLN A 467 -73.55 31.82 32.91
N LYS A 468 -73.45 33.01 32.31
CA LYS A 468 -72.53 33.24 31.19
C LYS A 468 -71.07 33.06 31.56
N THR A 469 -70.62 33.52 32.73
CA THR A 469 -69.23 33.28 33.14
C THR A 469 -68.93 31.81 33.39
N ALA A 470 -69.92 31.02 33.82
CA ALA A 470 -69.79 29.57 33.95
C ALA A 470 -69.71 28.89 32.58
N ASP A 471 -70.58 29.27 31.64
CA ASP A 471 -70.55 28.78 30.25
C ASP A 471 -69.26 29.19 29.52
N GLU A 472 -68.75 30.41 29.77
CA GLU A 472 -67.45 30.88 29.26
C GLU A 472 -66.28 30.11 29.88
N LEU A 473 -66.32 29.78 31.17
CA LEU A 473 -65.31 28.96 31.84
C LEU A 473 -65.27 27.52 31.29
N ASP A 474 -66.43 26.92 31.03
CA ASP A 474 -66.50 25.60 30.42
C ASP A 474 -66.11 25.63 28.94
N GLY A 475 -66.43 26.71 28.22
CA GLY A 475 -65.92 26.98 26.87
C GLY A 475 -64.39 27.10 26.84
N LEU A 476 -63.80 27.85 27.76
CA LEU A 476 -62.34 28.00 27.91
C LEU A 476 -61.66 26.69 28.31
N ARG A 477 -62.29 25.85 29.14
CA ARG A 477 -61.81 24.49 29.44
C ARG A 477 -61.84 23.59 28.21
N GLY A 478 -62.90 23.68 27.40
CA GLY A 478 -62.97 22.98 26.12
C GLY A 478 -61.87 23.39 25.15
N GLN A 479 -61.59 24.70 25.05
CA GLN A 479 -60.50 25.24 24.24
C GLN A 479 -59.11 24.79 24.75
N LEU A 480 -58.89 24.78 26.07
CA LEU A 480 -57.65 24.24 26.64
C LEU A 480 -57.45 22.76 26.33
N ALA A 481 -58.51 21.95 26.43
CA ALA A 481 -58.45 20.53 26.06
C ALA A 481 -58.18 20.33 24.56
N GLY A 482 -58.74 21.19 23.70
CA GLY A 482 -58.45 21.22 22.26
C GLY A 482 -56.99 21.55 21.96
N LEU A 483 -56.46 22.61 22.58
CA LEU A 483 -55.06 23.02 22.45
C LEU A 483 -54.08 21.95 22.95
N ASP A 484 -54.41 21.23 24.03
CA ASP A 484 -53.60 20.12 24.52
C ASP A 484 -53.61 18.93 23.54
N ALA A 485 -54.74 18.65 22.89
CA ALA A 485 -54.82 17.63 21.85
C ALA A 485 -54.01 18.01 20.60
N GLU A 486 -54.06 19.27 20.18
CA GLU A 486 -53.24 19.80 19.07
C GLU A 486 -51.75 19.79 19.40
N ARG A 487 -51.38 20.16 20.63
CA ARG A 487 -50.01 20.06 21.12
C ARG A 487 -49.53 18.61 21.12
N GLY A 488 -50.40 17.66 21.44
CA GLY A 488 -50.15 16.22 21.31
C GLY A 488 -49.84 15.83 19.86
N LYS A 489 -50.70 16.24 18.91
CA LYS A 489 -50.53 15.97 17.46
C LYS A 489 -49.25 16.61 16.89
N LEU A 490 -48.94 17.84 17.29
CA LEU A 490 -47.71 18.54 16.91
C LEU A 490 -46.47 17.84 17.46
N ARG A 491 -46.52 17.34 18.69
CA ARG A 491 -45.42 16.58 19.28
C ARG A 491 -45.17 15.26 18.56
N THR A 492 -46.23 14.55 18.16
CA THR A 492 -46.09 13.33 17.36
C THR A 492 -45.56 13.62 15.96
N ALA A 493 -46.07 14.66 15.29
CA ALA A 493 -45.58 15.09 13.98
C ALA A 493 -44.10 15.51 14.05
N TYR A 494 -43.70 16.23 15.09
CA TYR A 494 -42.31 16.61 15.31
C TYR A 494 -41.40 15.39 15.51
N SER A 495 -41.83 14.39 16.29
CA SER A 495 -41.06 13.15 16.45
C SER A 495 -40.94 12.35 15.15
N GLU A 496 -41.99 12.35 14.31
CA GLU A 496 -41.97 11.70 12.99
C GLU A 496 -40.96 12.38 12.06
N VAL A 497 -40.97 13.72 11.99
CA VAL A 497 -40.01 14.52 11.21
C VAL A 497 -38.58 14.32 11.73
N GLN A 498 -38.39 14.25 13.05
CA GLN A 498 -37.08 14.00 13.64
C GLN A 498 -36.55 12.61 13.25
N ARG A 499 -37.42 11.59 13.23
CA ARG A 499 -37.06 10.24 12.76
C ARG A 499 -36.71 10.24 11.28
N GLN A 500 -37.51 10.88 10.43
CA GLN A 500 -37.22 11.01 9.00
C GLN A 500 -35.89 11.74 8.74
N ALA A 501 -35.58 12.78 9.51
CA ALA A 501 -34.30 13.48 9.42
C ALA A 501 -33.10 12.61 9.84
N GLN A 502 -33.27 11.73 10.84
CA GLN A 502 -32.25 10.75 11.21
C GLN A 502 -32.04 9.71 10.11
N GLU A 503 -33.11 9.14 9.58
CA GLU A 503 -33.05 8.17 8.47
C GLU A 503 -32.41 8.80 7.21
N ALA A 504 -32.73 10.06 6.90
CA ALA A 504 -32.12 10.79 5.78
C ALA A 504 -30.62 11.03 6.00
N ASN A 505 -30.20 11.39 7.22
CA ASN A 505 -28.77 11.55 7.55
C ASN A 505 -28.00 10.23 7.47
N GLU A 506 -28.59 9.12 7.92
CA GLU A 506 -27.98 7.80 7.78
C GLU A 506 -27.82 7.40 6.30
N LYS A 507 -28.83 7.67 5.47
CA LYS A 507 -28.73 7.44 4.01
C LYS A 507 -27.65 8.32 3.38
N ALA A 508 -27.55 9.59 3.76
CA ALA A 508 -26.52 10.49 3.25
C ALA A 508 -25.10 10.01 3.63
N LEU A 509 -24.91 9.55 4.87
CA LEU A 509 -23.62 9.00 5.32
C LEU A 509 -23.24 7.71 4.57
N ARG A 510 -24.22 6.85 4.26
CA ARG A 510 -23.98 5.64 3.44
C ARG A 510 -23.57 6.01 2.02
N LEU A 511 -24.28 6.93 1.38
CA LEU A 511 -23.96 7.41 0.03
C LEU A 511 -22.59 8.09 -0.03
N GLU A 512 -22.21 8.87 1.00
CA GLU A 512 -20.87 9.46 1.08
C GLU A 512 -19.78 8.38 1.23
N GLY A 513 -20.07 7.31 1.97
CA GLY A 513 -19.21 6.12 2.07
C GLY A 513 -19.01 5.44 0.71
N GLU A 514 -20.10 5.18 -0.01
CA GLU A 514 -20.07 4.59 -1.35
C GLU A 514 -19.32 5.48 -2.34
N GLN A 515 -19.52 6.81 -2.30
CA GLN A 515 -18.81 7.76 -3.15
C GLN A 515 -17.30 7.72 -2.90
N ARG A 516 -16.86 7.63 -1.64
CA ARG A 516 -15.43 7.51 -1.30
C ARG A 516 -14.85 6.19 -1.81
N GLU A 517 -15.57 5.09 -1.67
CA GLU A 517 -15.14 3.79 -2.20
C GLU A 517 -14.99 3.81 -3.73
N LEU A 518 -15.97 4.40 -4.43
CA LEU A 518 -15.92 4.57 -5.88
C LEU A 518 -14.75 5.47 -6.31
N THR A 519 -14.46 6.52 -5.56
CA THR A 519 -13.34 7.42 -5.86
C THR A 519 -12.00 6.69 -5.75
N VAL A 520 -11.81 5.90 -4.68
CA VAL A 520 -10.60 5.07 -4.49
C VAL A 520 -10.48 4.01 -5.60
N ARG A 521 -11.59 3.38 -6.01
CA ARG A 521 -11.60 2.46 -7.15
C ARG A 521 -11.20 3.16 -8.44
N LEU A 522 -11.68 4.38 -8.69
CA LEU A 522 -11.33 5.15 -9.88
C LEU A 522 -9.84 5.52 -9.91
N GLU A 523 -9.28 5.96 -8.79
CA GLU A 523 -7.84 6.26 -8.66
C GLU A 523 -6.99 5.01 -8.91
N ASN A 524 -7.39 3.85 -8.36
CA ASN A 524 -6.69 2.58 -8.60
C ASN A 524 -6.75 2.17 -10.09
N LEU A 525 -7.91 2.28 -10.73
CA LEU A 525 -8.06 1.99 -12.16
C LEU A 525 -7.22 2.94 -13.04
N GLN A 526 -7.08 4.21 -12.65
CA GLN A 526 -6.21 5.16 -13.34
C GLN A 526 -4.73 4.80 -13.19
N LEU A 527 -4.30 4.37 -12.00
CA LEU A 527 -2.92 3.88 -11.78
C LEU A 527 -2.64 2.61 -12.58
N GLU A 528 -3.60 1.67 -12.62
CA GLU A 528 -3.49 0.46 -13.44
C GLU A 528 -3.40 0.80 -14.92
N ARG A 529 -4.23 1.72 -15.42
CA ARG A 529 -4.15 2.21 -16.80
C ARG A 529 -2.78 2.81 -17.11
N ALA A 530 -2.27 3.70 -16.26
CA ALA A 530 -0.95 4.31 -16.47
C ALA A 530 0.15 3.26 -16.49
N ARG A 531 0.07 2.25 -15.61
CA ARG A 531 0.99 1.12 -15.60
C ARG A 531 0.92 0.32 -16.91
N PHE A 532 -0.27 -0.02 -17.39
CA PHE A 532 -0.41 -0.74 -18.67
C PHE A 532 0.08 0.08 -19.86
N GLU A 533 -0.10 1.40 -19.87
CA GLU A 533 0.47 2.28 -20.91
C GLU A 533 2.01 2.24 -20.87
N THR A 534 2.62 2.21 -19.68
CA THR A 534 4.09 2.05 -19.56
C THR A 534 4.57 0.67 -19.98
N GLU A 535 3.84 -0.39 -19.65
CA GLU A 535 4.18 -1.76 -20.05
C GLU A 535 4.04 -1.93 -21.57
N ALA A 536 3.00 -1.37 -22.19
CA ALA A 536 2.81 -1.38 -23.63
C ALA A 536 3.90 -0.61 -24.39
N THR A 537 4.31 0.56 -23.88
CA THR A 537 5.40 1.34 -24.51
C THR A 537 6.75 0.65 -24.39
N ASN A 538 7.03 -0.03 -23.27
CA ASN A 538 8.23 -0.84 -23.13
C ASN A 538 8.21 -2.07 -24.06
N ALA A 539 7.08 -2.78 -24.17
CA ALA A 539 6.95 -3.91 -25.09
C ALA A 539 7.15 -3.50 -26.56
N ILE A 540 6.67 -2.31 -26.96
CA ILE A 540 6.91 -1.76 -28.30
C ILE A 540 8.40 -1.50 -28.53
N LYS A 541 9.12 -0.97 -27.53
CA LYS A 541 10.57 -0.75 -27.61
C LYS A 541 11.34 -2.05 -27.72
N GLU A 542 11.04 -3.03 -26.87
CA GLU A 542 11.67 -4.36 -26.91
C GLU A 542 11.41 -5.05 -28.27
N ALA A 543 10.18 -4.97 -28.80
CA ALA A 543 9.87 -5.51 -30.12
C ALA A 543 10.62 -4.79 -31.26
N ALA A 544 10.89 -3.49 -31.13
CA ALA A 544 11.71 -2.74 -32.08
C ALA A 544 13.20 -3.13 -31.99
N GLU A 545 13.72 -3.30 -30.79
CA GLU A 545 15.10 -3.78 -30.54
C GLU A 545 15.30 -5.18 -31.13
N ALA A 546 14.40 -6.12 -30.84
CA ALA A 546 14.44 -7.46 -31.41
C ALA A 546 14.38 -7.46 -32.95
N ARG A 547 13.57 -6.58 -33.56
CA ARG A 547 13.54 -6.42 -35.02
C ARG A 547 14.88 -5.93 -35.57
N ASN A 548 15.49 -4.95 -34.93
CA ASN A 548 16.80 -4.44 -35.33
C ASN A 548 17.87 -5.54 -35.24
N GLU A 549 17.90 -6.33 -34.16
CA GLU A 549 18.80 -7.47 -34.01
C GLU A 549 18.60 -8.51 -35.11
N THR A 550 17.35 -8.83 -35.47
CA THR A 550 17.07 -9.77 -36.58
C THR A 550 17.52 -9.22 -37.94
N GLU A 551 17.43 -7.91 -38.16
CA GLU A 551 17.96 -7.29 -39.38
C GLU A 551 19.49 -7.33 -39.41
N GLU A 552 20.16 -7.09 -38.28
CA GLU A 552 21.61 -7.18 -38.17
C GLU A 552 22.09 -8.62 -38.43
N ALA A 553 21.48 -9.61 -37.78
CA ALA A 553 21.76 -11.03 -38.04
C ALA A 553 21.54 -11.40 -39.51
N ARG A 554 20.49 -10.87 -40.15
CA ARG A 554 20.24 -11.10 -41.58
C ARG A 554 21.32 -10.46 -42.45
N ARG A 555 21.79 -9.25 -42.12
CA ARG A 555 22.92 -8.59 -42.83
C ARG A 555 24.21 -9.39 -42.68
N GLU A 556 24.47 -9.94 -41.49
CA GLU A 556 25.63 -10.79 -41.25
C GLU A 556 25.56 -12.10 -42.04
N LEU A 557 24.40 -12.76 -42.09
CA LEU A 557 24.20 -13.95 -42.92
C LEU A 557 24.43 -13.68 -44.41
N VAL A 558 23.92 -12.56 -44.93
CA VAL A 558 24.17 -12.14 -46.32
C VAL A 558 25.67 -11.89 -46.54
N ARG A 559 26.36 -11.27 -45.58
CA ARG A 559 27.81 -11.04 -45.64
C ARG A 559 28.59 -12.37 -45.67
N LEU A 560 28.26 -13.31 -44.79
CA LEU A 560 28.87 -14.63 -44.73
C LEU A 560 28.60 -15.45 -46.00
N GLN A 561 27.38 -15.40 -46.53
CA GLN A 561 27.04 -16.03 -47.81
C GLN A 561 27.85 -15.43 -48.96
N GLY A 562 28.05 -14.11 -48.99
CA GLY A 562 28.93 -13.43 -49.94
C GLY A 562 30.39 -13.89 -49.83
N GLN A 563 30.90 -14.09 -48.62
CA GLN A 563 32.24 -14.62 -48.37
C GLN A 563 32.39 -16.08 -48.81
N LEU A 564 31.38 -16.91 -48.58
CA LEU A 564 31.37 -18.31 -49.04
C LEU A 564 31.36 -18.39 -50.57
N ILE A 565 30.54 -17.58 -51.26
CA ILE A 565 30.54 -17.52 -52.73
C ILE A 565 31.90 -17.02 -53.26
N ALA A 566 32.53 -16.06 -52.57
CA ALA A 566 33.87 -15.59 -52.94
C ALA A 566 34.93 -16.70 -52.78
N LEU A 567 34.86 -17.48 -51.69
CA LEU A 567 35.74 -18.63 -51.45
C LEU A 567 35.50 -19.76 -52.46
N GLU A 568 34.24 -20.04 -52.82
CA GLU A 568 33.90 -21.04 -53.83
C GLU A 568 34.44 -20.64 -55.21
N LYS A 569 34.36 -19.36 -55.59
CA LYS A 569 34.98 -18.84 -56.82
C LYS A 569 36.51 -18.95 -56.81
N VAL A 570 37.14 -18.78 -55.66
CA VAL A 570 38.60 -18.96 -55.51
C VAL A 570 38.97 -20.45 -55.60
N GLN A 571 38.14 -21.37 -55.13
CA GLN A 571 38.36 -22.81 -55.26
C GLN A 571 38.06 -23.36 -56.67
N GLN A 572 37.18 -22.73 -57.44
CA GLN A 572 36.91 -23.09 -58.85
C GLN A 572 38.00 -22.62 -59.84
N ALA A 573 39.02 -21.90 -59.39
CA ALA A 573 40.17 -21.50 -60.21
C ALA A 573 41.24 -22.60 -60.31
N VAL A 574 40.88 -23.81 -60.75
CA VAL A 574 41.81 -24.86 -61.20
C VAL A 574 41.27 -25.42 -62.53
N PRO A 575 42.05 -25.40 -63.64
CA PRO A 575 41.47 -25.49 -64.96
C PRO A 575 41.32 -26.94 -65.44
N ALA A 576 40.11 -27.32 -65.85
CA ALA A 576 39.91 -28.39 -66.81
C ALA A 576 38.70 -28.09 -67.73
N ARG A 577 38.98 -28.29 -69.03
CA ARG A 577 38.20 -28.11 -70.26
C ARG A 577 36.69 -28.47 -70.27
N PRO A 578 35.94 -28.02 -71.30
CA PRO A 578 34.54 -27.61 -71.19
C PRO A 578 33.54 -28.68 -71.65
N SER A 579 32.32 -28.58 -71.12
CA SER A 579 31.11 -29.06 -71.80
C SER A 579 30.00 -28.03 -71.58
N ALA A 580 29.56 -27.43 -72.68
CA ALA A 580 28.48 -26.46 -72.73
C ALA A 580 27.16 -27.07 -72.27
N SER A 581 26.41 -26.34 -71.45
CA SER A 581 24.97 -26.47 -71.25
C SER A 581 24.45 -25.13 -70.70
N PRO A 582 23.49 -24.45 -71.36
CA PRO A 582 23.00 -23.16 -70.90
C PRO A 582 22.04 -23.39 -69.72
N ARG A 583 22.43 -22.96 -68.52
CA ARG A 583 21.49 -22.80 -67.41
C ARG A 583 20.86 -21.41 -67.50
N VAL A 584 19.62 -21.39 -67.92
CA VAL A 584 18.69 -20.26 -67.88
C VAL A 584 18.53 -19.82 -66.42
N GLN A 585 19.07 -18.65 -66.07
CA GLN A 585 18.56 -17.85 -64.96
C GLN A 585 17.29 -17.19 -65.47
N ALA A 586 16.13 -17.72 -65.07
CA ALA A 586 14.85 -17.06 -65.33
C ALA A 586 14.82 -15.76 -64.54
N ASN A 587 14.64 -14.64 -65.24
CA ASN A 587 14.37 -13.33 -64.66
C ASN A 587 12.99 -13.36 -63.98
N VAL A 588 12.94 -13.77 -62.70
CA VAL A 588 11.70 -13.82 -61.90
C VAL A 588 11.06 -12.43 -61.75
N ASP A 589 11.82 -11.36 -61.97
CA ASP A 589 11.32 -9.98 -61.90
C ASP A 589 10.60 -9.53 -63.19
N GLU A 590 10.89 -10.12 -64.36
CA GLU A 590 10.20 -9.78 -65.61
C GLU A 590 8.79 -10.41 -65.65
N ASP A 591 8.67 -11.68 -65.27
CA ASP A 591 7.39 -12.40 -65.23
C ASP A 591 6.36 -11.74 -64.29
N GLN A 592 6.82 -11.16 -63.17
CA GLN A 592 5.94 -10.46 -62.23
C GLN A 592 5.44 -9.13 -62.76
N LYS A 593 6.20 -8.48 -63.62
CA LYS A 593 5.81 -7.20 -64.23
C LYS A 593 4.80 -7.44 -65.35
N GLU A 594 5.04 -8.42 -66.21
CA GLU A 594 4.08 -8.83 -67.25
C GLU A 594 2.74 -9.26 -66.66
N THR A 595 2.77 -10.01 -65.55
CA THR A 595 1.54 -10.43 -64.85
C THR A 595 0.76 -9.22 -64.28
N ARG A 596 1.45 -8.18 -63.78
CA ARG A 596 0.79 -6.95 -63.29
C ARG A 596 0.18 -6.16 -64.43
N GLU A 597 0.88 -6.04 -65.54
CA GLU A 597 0.38 -5.34 -66.74
C GLU A 597 -0.87 -6.04 -67.30
N GLN A 598 -0.89 -7.38 -67.35
CA GLN A 598 -2.07 -8.16 -67.74
C GLN A 598 -3.26 -7.96 -66.79
N ILE A 599 -3.01 -7.93 -65.47
CA ILE A 599 -4.07 -7.66 -64.48
C ILE A 599 -4.60 -6.23 -64.63
N GLN A 600 -3.75 -5.27 -64.96
CA GLN A 600 -4.13 -3.86 -65.16
C GLN A 600 -4.94 -3.68 -66.45
N GLU A 601 -4.60 -4.37 -67.53
CA GLU A 601 -5.37 -4.38 -68.78
C GLU A 601 -6.79 -4.96 -68.57
N VAL A 602 -6.90 -6.05 -67.80
CA VAL A 602 -8.21 -6.62 -67.44
C VAL A 602 -8.99 -5.66 -66.54
N LEU A 603 -8.37 -5.05 -65.52
CA LEU A 603 -9.00 -4.02 -64.69
C LEU A 603 -9.53 -2.85 -65.54
N ASP A 604 -8.77 -2.43 -66.56
CA ASP A 604 -9.15 -1.34 -67.44
C ASP A 604 -10.30 -1.67 -68.41
N SER A 605 -10.56 -2.97 -68.62
CA SER A 605 -11.73 -3.45 -69.36
C SER A 605 -13.01 -3.55 -68.52
N LEU A 606 -12.91 -3.54 -67.18
CA LEU A 606 -14.06 -3.64 -66.27
C LEU A 606 -14.83 -2.31 -66.17
N THR A 607 -16.15 -2.40 -65.98
CA THR A 607 -17.01 -1.22 -65.79
C THR A 607 -16.69 -0.52 -64.46
N PRO A 608 -16.98 0.79 -64.31
CA PRO A 608 -16.69 1.53 -63.07
C PRO A 608 -17.32 0.88 -61.83
N GLU A 609 -18.56 0.39 -61.95
CA GLU A 609 -19.29 -0.30 -60.87
C GLU A 609 -18.62 -1.63 -60.46
N GLN A 610 -17.94 -2.32 -61.38
CA GLN A 610 -17.21 -3.56 -61.08
C GLN A 610 -15.85 -3.29 -60.41
N ARG A 611 -15.24 -2.11 -60.64
CA ARG A 611 -13.97 -1.72 -60.02
C ARG A 611 -14.12 -1.31 -58.55
N GLU A 612 -15.34 -0.99 -58.11
CA GLU A 612 -15.65 -0.67 -56.71
C GLU A 612 -15.92 -1.92 -55.84
N LEU A 613 -15.94 -3.11 -56.43
CA LEU A 613 -16.11 -4.37 -55.70
C LEU A 613 -14.92 -4.66 -54.78
N SER A 614 -15.13 -5.51 -53.77
CA SER A 614 -14.07 -5.89 -52.84
C SER A 614 -12.90 -6.57 -53.57
N GLN A 615 -11.67 -6.45 -53.05
CA GLN A 615 -10.48 -7.08 -53.67
C GLN A 615 -10.63 -8.59 -53.88
N ARG A 616 -11.46 -9.26 -53.07
CA ARG A 616 -11.74 -10.69 -53.18
C ARG A 616 -12.65 -11.01 -54.37
N GLU A 617 -13.67 -10.19 -54.60
CA GLU A 617 -14.60 -10.33 -55.72
C GLU A 617 -13.95 -9.91 -57.04
N LEU A 618 -13.14 -8.83 -57.02
CA LEU A 618 -12.32 -8.42 -58.15
C LEU A 618 -11.33 -9.52 -58.57
N ALA A 619 -10.65 -10.15 -57.61
CA ALA A 619 -9.73 -11.24 -57.93
C ALA A 619 -10.44 -12.46 -58.55
N ALA A 620 -11.66 -12.77 -58.09
CA ALA A 620 -12.48 -13.85 -58.67
C ALA A 620 -12.97 -13.52 -60.09
N LEU A 621 -13.23 -12.25 -60.41
CA LEU A 621 -13.59 -11.79 -61.76
C LEU A 621 -12.40 -11.79 -62.73
N ILE A 622 -11.19 -11.54 -62.23
CA ILE A 622 -9.96 -11.46 -63.03
C ILE A 622 -9.32 -12.85 -63.24
N GLU A 623 -9.47 -13.78 -62.28
CA GLU A 623 -8.89 -15.14 -62.33
C GLU A 623 -9.13 -15.93 -63.64
N PRO A 624 -10.30 -15.84 -64.31
CA PRO A 624 -10.50 -16.51 -65.59
C PRO A 624 -9.68 -15.94 -66.75
N HIS A 625 -9.18 -14.71 -66.63
CA HIS A 625 -8.55 -13.94 -67.70
C HIS A 625 -7.03 -13.86 -67.58
N VAL A 626 -6.46 -14.26 -66.44
CA VAL A 626 -5.02 -14.22 -66.16
C VAL A 626 -4.58 -15.60 -65.65
N PRO A 627 -3.45 -16.18 -66.11
CA PRO A 627 -3.03 -17.54 -65.74
C PRO A 627 -2.43 -17.63 -64.32
N VAL A 628 -3.07 -16.99 -63.35
CA VAL A 628 -2.57 -16.82 -61.97
C VAL A 628 -3.75 -16.95 -60.99
N LYS A 629 -3.53 -17.65 -59.87
CA LYS A 629 -4.59 -17.90 -58.88
C LYS A 629 -5.07 -16.60 -58.21
N ALA A 630 -6.34 -16.58 -57.79
CA ALA A 630 -6.96 -15.43 -57.13
C ALA A 630 -6.14 -14.84 -55.95
N ASP A 631 -5.46 -15.67 -55.17
CA ASP A 631 -4.62 -15.20 -54.04
C ASP A 631 -3.42 -14.36 -54.50
N SER A 632 -2.83 -14.72 -55.63
CA SER A 632 -1.71 -13.97 -56.19
C SER A 632 -2.20 -12.72 -56.93
N ILE A 633 -3.35 -12.80 -57.61
CA ILE A 633 -4.02 -11.61 -58.17
C ILE A 633 -4.31 -10.59 -57.07
N ARG A 634 -4.81 -11.00 -55.90
CA ARG A 634 -5.01 -10.09 -54.74
C ARG A 634 -3.73 -9.38 -54.30
N ARG A 635 -2.60 -10.07 -54.29
CA ARG A 635 -1.30 -9.44 -53.95
C ARG A 635 -0.89 -8.41 -55.00
N HIS A 636 -1.10 -8.70 -56.28
CA HIS A 636 -0.83 -7.76 -57.37
C HIS A 636 -1.79 -6.57 -57.37
N LEU A 637 -3.08 -6.77 -57.08
CA LEU A 637 -4.07 -5.68 -56.93
C LEU A 637 -3.67 -4.72 -55.80
N ARG A 638 -3.17 -5.23 -54.66
CA ARG A 638 -2.64 -4.38 -53.57
C ARG A 638 -1.39 -3.61 -54.00
N ALA A 639 -0.51 -4.23 -54.77
CA ALA A 639 0.68 -3.57 -55.28
C ALA A 639 0.31 -2.43 -56.27
N ILE A 640 -0.63 -2.68 -57.18
CA ILE A 640 -1.15 -1.68 -58.13
C ILE A 640 -1.85 -0.53 -57.38
N ALA A 641 -2.65 -0.83 -56.35
CA ALA A 641 -3.30 0.18 -55.52
C ALA A 641 -2.30 1.07 -54.77
N ARG A 642 -1.16 0.52 -54.34
CA ARG A 642 -0.07 1.27 -53.71
C ARG A 642 0.70 2.14 -54.70
N GLU A 643 0.93 1.64 -55.92
CA GLU A 643 1.59 2.41 -56.98
C GLU A 643 0.75 3.61 -57.45
N ASN A 644 -0.59 3.50 -57.38
CA ASN A 644 -1.51 4.57 -57.79
C ASN A 644 -1.88 5.56 -56.67
N GLN A 645 -1.39 5.37 -55.43
CA GLN A 645 -1.60 6.36 -54.37
C GLN A 645 -0.61 7.54 -54.55
N PRO A 646 -1.07 8.80 -54.59
CA PRO A 646 -0.18 9.94 -54.66
C PRO A 646 0.71 9.98 -53.41
N ASP A 647 2.02 10.13 -53.62
CA ASP A 647 3.03 10.08 -52.57
C ASP A 647 2.91 11.33 -51.67
N VAL A 648 2.07 11.25 -50.63
CA VAL A 648 1.88 12.31 -49.64
C VAL A 648 2.83 12.06 -48.46
N PRO A 649 3.83 12.92 -48.21
CA PRO A 649 4.77 12.71 -47.13
C PRO A 649 4.07 12.78 -45.76
N GLY A 650 4.05 11.67 -45.02
CA GLY A 650 3.68 11.63 -43.60
C GLY A 650 2.41 10.88 -43.23
N GLN A 651 1.67 10.30 -44.18
CA GLN A 651 0.58 9.37 -43.86
C GLN A 651 1.09 7.92 -43.87
N ARG A 652 1.18 7.30 -42.69
CA ARG A 652 1.23 5.83 -42.61
C ARG A 652 -0.12 5.29 -43.08
N PRO A 653 -0.17 4.28 -43.96
CA PRO A 653 -1.42 3.67 -44.38
C PRO A 653 -2.14 3.09 -43.15
N ALA A 654 -3.41 3.42 -43.02
CA ALA A 654 -4.31 2.81 -42.05
C ALA A 654 -4.61 1.39 -42.51
N ASP A 655 -3.80 0.44 -42.05
CA ASP A 655 -4.16 -0.98 -42.11
C ASP A 655 -5.08 -1.31 -40.92
N ASP A 656 -6.12 -2.07 -41.22
CA ASP A 656 -6.97 -2.88 -40.35
C ASP A 656 -7.97 -2.16 -39.41
N LYS A 657 -9.00 -1.58 -40.03
CA LYS A 657 -10.35 -1.51 -39.46
C LYS A 657 -11.36 -1.64 -40.59
N ASP A 658 -11.55 -2.86 -41.08
CA ASP A 658 -12.77 -3.35 -41.73
C ASP A 658 -12.48 -4.82 -42.10
N ASP A 659 -12.56 -5.68 -41.09
CA ASP A 659 -12.72 -7.14 -41.24
C ASP A 659 -13.26 -7.67 -39.89
N GLU A 660 -14.53 -7.36 -39.63
CA GLU A 660 -15.50 -8.28 -39.00
C GLU A 660 -16.76 -8.34 -39.86
#